data_AF-A0A4Q3EGM3-F1
#
_entry.id   AF-A0A4Q3EGM3-F1
#
_cell.length_a   1.000
_cell.length_b   1.000
_cell.length_c   1.000
_cell.angle_alpha   90.00
_cell.angle_beta   90.00
_cell.angle_gamma   90.00
#
_symmetry.space_group_name_H-M   'P 1'
#
loop_
_entity.id
_entity.type
_entity.pdbx_description
1 polymer ?
#
loop_
_entity_poly.entity_id
_entity_poly.type
_entity_poly.pdbx_seq_one_letter_code
_entity_poly.pdbx_strand_id
1 'polypeptide(L)'
;MIKKYFQAAAAALFISGSVNAQQLADYVNPFIGASTSTAQAGVYHGLGKTFPGATTPFGMVQVSPNTITGGDNGSGYSYEHTSIEGFAFTQMSGIGWFGDLGNFLVMPTTGKLNTSSGQLDNPALGYRSLYNKKSEKATAGFYSVVLDKYKVKAEMTAAPHSGIMRFTFPEHDDARIQIDLARRVGGTSTLQYVKVVDEYTIQGWMKCTPDGGGWGNGDGKGDYTVYFYTKFSRPLKSYGIWSANIPEGQSRKREAIESAAYQHLIATADVLANVNEKEGKHLGFYTGFATHADEQVLMKTGLSFVSLDGAKNNLDAEIPDWDFEDVHNKAVKLWNDALSKVTITGGNKDQKTVFYTALYHTMIDPRIVSDVDGNYNGGDNKAHKPTGFQKRTIFSGWDVFRSQMPLQTIINPSLVNDLINSLVTLADEKDKNYLERWELLNAYSGCMLGNPAVSVIADAYAKGIRNYDVKKAYNMSVNSVEKFGNGEKGYTAEGEGFGIAHTLEYAYADWCVAALAKSLGKTADYQKYYKRGQAYHNIWDKEKGWFRVREKDGSWMAWPDSGRLKQWYGCMETNPLQQGWFVPQDVAGMVKMMGGNQKVIADLNWMFNKTPENMMWNDFYNHANEPVHQVPFLFNRIGAPWDTQKWTRAITRRAY
;
A
#
# COMPACT_ATOMS: atom_id res chain seq x y z
N MET A 1 58.17 -7.91 -65.19
CA MET A 1 56.75 -7.89 -65.61
C MET A 1 55.86 -7.89 -64.38
N ILE A 2 55.23 -6.74 -64.10
CA ILE A 2 53.85 -6.52 -63.61
C ILE A 2 53.30 -7.43 -62.47
N LYS A 3 53.13 -6.77 -61.30
CA LYS A 3 52.03 -6.83 -60.28
C LYS A 3 51.67 -8.17 -59.59
N LYS A 4 51.67 -8.17 -58.24
CA LYS A 4 50.49 -7.82 -57.39
C LYS A 4 50.80 -7.87 -55.89
N TYR A 5 50.29 -6.87 -55.17
CA TYR A 5 50.29 -6.69 -53.72
C TYR A 5 49.31 -7.66 -53.03
N PHE A 6 49.65 -8.11 -51.82
CA PHE A 6 48.68 -8.37 -50.74
C PHE A 6 49.35 -8.10 -49.38
N GLN A 7 48.95 -7.01 -48.72
CA GLN A 7 49.18 -6.81 -47.29
C GLN A 7 48.03 -7.51 -46.55
N ALA A 8 48.35 -8.45 -45.67
CA ALA A 8 47.40 -9.07 -44.76
C ALA A 8 47.26 -8.18 -43.51
N ALA A 9 46.09 -7.56 -43.33
CA ALA A 9 45.70 -6.92 -42.09
C ALA A 9 45.08 -7.96 -41.16
N ALA A 10 45.69 -8.18 -40.01
CA ALA A 10 45.11 -8.98 -38.93
C ALA A 10 44.01 -8.17 -38.23
N ALA A 11 42.75 -8.58 -38.39
CA ALA A 11 41.64 -8.05 -37.62
C ALA A 11 41.60 -8.72 -36.24
N ALA A 12 42.00 -8.00 -35.20
CA ALA A 12 41.75 -8.39 -33.82
C ALA A 12 40.28 -8.10 -33.49
N LEU A 13 39.47 -9.14 -33.32
CA LEU A 13 38.14 -9.04 -32.70
C LEU A 13 38.33 -8.66 -31.23
N PHE A 14 38.10 -7.39 -30.89
CA PHE A 14 37.81 -7.00 -29.52
C PHE A 14 36.37 -7.39 -29.20
N ILE A 15 36.22 -8.47 -28.43
CA ILE A 15 34.97 -8.75 -27.71
C ILE A 15 34.88 -7.69 -26.61
N SER A 16 34.21 -6.59 -26.88
CA SER A 16 33.81 -5.63 -25.86
C SER A 16 32.74 -6.28 -25.00
N GLY A 17 33.16 -6.96 -23.93
CA GLY A 17 32.27 -7.30 -22.84
C GLY A 17 31.78 -6.00 -22.21
N SER A 18 30.56 -5.60 -22.55
CA SER A 18 29.87 -4.50 -21.87
C SER A 18 29.66 -4.93 -20.43
N VAL A 19 30.55 -4.48 -19.54
CA VAL A 19 30.27 -4.50 -18.09
C VAL A 19 29.15 -3.48 -17.92
N ASN A 20 27.89 -3.93 -17.98
CA ASN A 20 26.76 -3.09 -17.65
C ASN A 20 26.96 -2.60 -16.21
N ALA A 21 27.09 -1.27 -16.04
CA ALA A 21 27.15 -0.68 -14.72
C ALA A 21 25.89 -1.10 -13.94
N GLN A 22 26.07 -1.55 -12.70
CA GLN A 22 24.99 -1.95 -11.79
C GLN A 22 23.91 -0.86 -11.78
N GLN A 23 22.67 -1.20 -12.12
CA GLN A 23 21.55 -0.27 -12.13
C GLN A 23 20.99 -0.09 -10.71
N LEU A 24 20.28 1.01 -10.46
CA LEU A 24 19.72 1.28 -9.13
C LEU A 24 18.63 0.27 -8.76
N ALA A 25 17.81 -0.10 -9.75
CA ALA A 25 16.78 -1.13 -9.64
C ALA A 25 17.33 -2.48 -9.17
N ASP A 26 18.59 -2.81 -9.51
CA ASP A 26 19.22 -4.08 -9.13
C ASP A 26 19.54 -4.18 -7.62
N TYR A 27 19.55 -3.06 -6.88
CA TYR A 27 19.69 -3.08 -5.42
C TYR A 27 18.36 -3.39 -4.72
N VAL A 28 17.22 -3.26 -5.40
CA VAL A 28 15.92 -3.45 -4.77
C VAL A 28 15.69 -4.95 -4.52
N ASN A 29 15.31 -5.28 -3.29
CA ASN A 29 14.85 -6.61 -2.90
C ASN A 29 13.39 -6.55 -2.41
N PRO A 30 12.40 -6.83 -3.27
CA PRO A 30 10.98 -6.79 -2.91
C PRO A 30 10.55 -7.78 -1.81
N PHE A 31 11.40 -8.75 -1.42
CA PHE A 31 11.09 -9.63 -0.28
C PHE A 31 11.29 -8.98 1.08
N ILE A 32 12.04 -7.88 1.18
CA ILE A 32 12.25 -7.19 2.46
C ILE A 32 10.91 -6.62 2.93
N GLY A 33 10.39 -7.13 4.05
CA GLY A 33 9.09 -6.75 4.59
C GLY A 33 7.89 -7.48 3.98
N ALA A 34 8.09 -8.42 3.04
CA ALA A 34 7.01 -9.22 2.45
C ALA A 34 6.62 -10.40 3.35
N SER A 35 6.39 -10.12 4.64
CA SER A 35 6.03 -11.09 5.67
C SER A 35 4.73 -10.66 6.35
N THR A 36 3.99 -11.63 6.86
CA THR A 36 2.86 -11.39 7.77
C THR A 36 3.04 -12.15 9.08
N SER A 37 4.24 -12.69 9.33
CA SER A 37 4.50 -13.59 10.45
C SER A 37 4.36 -12.90 11.80
N THR A 38 3.28 -13.21 12.51
CA THR A 38 3.06 -12.77 13.90
C THR A 38 4.02 -13.47 14.87
N ALA A 39 4.42 -14.71 14.55
CA ALA A 39 5.39 -15.46 15.34
C ALA A 39 6.78 -14.79 15.32
N GLN A 40 7.25 -14.36 14.15
CA GLN A 40 8.51 -13.61 14.06
C GLN A 40 8.38 -12.19 14.62
N ALA A 41 7.22 -11.54 14.48
CA ALA A 41 6.97 -10.23 15.07
C ALA A 41 6.92 -10.25 16.60
N GLY A 42 6.54 -11.39 17.20
CA GLY A 42 6.20 -11.50 18.62
C GLY A 42 4.89 -10.80 19.01
N VAL A 43 4.15 -10.24 18.04
CA VAL A 43 2.89 -9.50 18.23
C VAL A 43 1.94 -9.71 17.04
N TYR A 44 0.65 -9.49 17.26
CA TYR A 44 -0.38 -9.76 16.25
C TYR A 44 -0.31 -8.83 15.02
N HIS A 45 0.35 -7.67 15.12
CA HIS A 45 0.47 -6.71 14.03
C HIS A 45 1.28 -7.24 12.82
N GLY A 46 2.12 -8.28 13.01
CA GLY A 46 2.96 -8.85 11.95
C GLY A 46 4.20 -7.99 11.61
N LEU A 47 4.84 -8.26 10.46
CA LEU A 47 6.08 -7.60 10.02
C LEU A 47 5.97 -7.04 8.60
N GLY A 48 5.90 -5.73 8.43
CA GLY A 48 6.04 -5.09 7.12
C GLY A 48 4.82 -5.22 6.20
N LYS A 49 4.25 -6.42 5.99
CA LYS A 49 3.06 -6.66 5.13
C LYS A 49 3.15 -6.02 3.74
N THR A 50 4.32 -6.06 3.12
CA THR A 50 4.51 -5.66 1.69
C THR A 50 4.27 -6.87 0.76
N PHE A 51 4.51 -6.70 -0.54
CA PHE A 51 4.37 -7.77 -1.54
C PHE A 51 5.59 -7.81 -2.48
N PRO A 52 6.00 -9.00 -2.97
CA PRO A 52 7.18 -9.14 -3.82
C PRO A 52 6.89 -9.03 -5.32
N GLY A 53 5.63 -8.86 -5.71
CA GLY A 53 5.17 -8.80 -7.08
C GLY A 53 5.72 -7.64 -7.92
N ALA A 54 5.51 -7.75 -9.23
CA ALA A 54 5.90 -6.75 -10.20
C ALA A 54 4.93 -5.56 -10.20
N THR A 55 5.48 -4.35 -10.15
CA THR A 55 4.76 -3.08 -10.33
C THR A 55 5.71 -2.02 -10.86
N THR A 56 5.20 -0.86 -11.26
CA THR A 56 5.97 0.33 -11.63
C THR A 56 5.83 1.40 -10.52
N PRO A 57 6.70 2.42 -10.45
CA PRO A 57 6.54 3.51 -9.49
C PRO A 57 5.14 4.12 -9.59
N PHE A 58 4.40 4.11 -8.48
CA PHE A 58 3.04 4.63 -8.35
C PHE A 58 2.02 4.07 -9.35
N GLY A 59 2.25 2.86 -9.89
CA GLY A 59 1.38 2.23 -10.88
C GLY A 59 0.08 1.68 -10.28
N MET A 60 -1.00 1.71 -11.07
CA MET A 60 -2.30 1.14 -10.73
C MET A 60 -2.24 -0.39 -10.58
N VAL A 61 -1.44 -1.06 -11.41
CA VAL A 61 -1.28 -2.52 -11.40
C VAL A 61 -0.11 -2.98 -10.51
N GLN A 62 -0.35 -3.98 -9.68
CA GLN A 62 0.66 -4.72 -8.90
C GLN A 62 0.44 -6.21 -9.08
N VAL A 63 1.11 -6.82 -10.07
CA VAL A 63 0.98 -8.24 -10.37
C VAL A 63 1.83 -9.04 -9.38
N SER A 64 1.19 -9.69 -8.41
CA SER A 64 1.89 -10.31 -7.28
C SER A 64 1.38 -11.72 -6.99
N PRO A 65 2.27 -12.64 -6.56
CA PRO A 65 1.83 -13.88 -5.93
C PRO A 65 0.93 -13.57 -4.73
N ASN A 66 -0.09 -14.39 -4.55
CA ASN A 66 -0.93 -14.42 -3.38
C ASN A 66 -0.84 -15.83 -2.79
N THR A 67 -0.57 -15.89 -1.48
CA THR A 67 -0.45 -17.14 -0.72
C THR A 67 -1.72 -17.43 0.08
N ILE A 68 -2.52 -16.40 0.35
CA ILE A 68 -3.70 -16.48 1.22
C ILE A 68 -4.68 -15.34 0.95
N THR A 69 -5.98 -15.65 1.06
CA THR A 69 -7.09 -14.70 0.98
C THR A 69 -7.52 -14.16 2.34
N GLY A 70 -7.59 -15.04 3.33
CA GLY A 70 -8.12 -14.76 4.66
C GLY A 70 -7.08 -14.25 5.66
N GLY A 71 -7.52 -14.11 6.91
CA GLY A 71 -6.71 -13.60 8.01
C GLY A 71 -6.25 -12.16 7.83
N ASP A 72 -5.31 -11.74 8.65
CA ASP A 72 -4.68 -10.42 8.58
C ASP A 72 -3.42 -10.44 7.71
N ASN A 73 -3.62 -10.82 6.45
CA ASN A 73 -2.56 -10.90 5.43
C ASN A 73 -2.76 -9.80 4.39
N GLY A 74 -2.65 -8.55 4.85
CA GLY A 74 -3.08 -7.36 4.11
C GLY A 74 -2.67 -7.24 2.64
N SER A 75 -1.49 -7.77 2.29
CA SER A 75 -0.91 -7.75 0.94
C SER A 75 -1.20 -9.01 0.11
N GLY A 76 -1.92 -10.00 0.68
CA GLY A 76 -2.17 -11.31 0.08
C GLY A 76 -0.97 -12.26 0.08
N TYR A 77 0.22 -11.81 0.49
CA TYR A 77 1.46 -12.58 0.47
C TYR A 77 2.12 -12.64 1.85
N SER A 78 2.72 -13.80 2.17
CA SER A 78 3.59 -13.96 3.33
C SER A 78 4.76 -14.86 2.97
N TYR A 79 5.98 -14.41 3.21
CA TYR A 79 7.19 -15.13 2.84
C TYR A 79 7.28 -16.54 3.46
N GLU A 80 6.69 -16.72 4.65
CA GLU A 80 6.69 -17.98 5.39
C GLU A 80 5.75 -19.04 4.80
N HIS A 81 4.76 -18.63 3.99
CA HIS A 81 3.80 -19.56 3.40
C HIS A 81 4.43 -20.39 2.28
N THR A 82 4.13 -21.68 2.25
CA THR A 82 4.74 -22.66 1.33
C THR A 82 3.86 -23.03 0.14
N SER A 83 2.70 -22.38 -0.01
CA SER A 83 1.84 -22.53 -1.19
C SER A 83 1.31 -21.19 -1.71
N ILE A 84 1.09 -21.13 -3.02
CA ILE A 84 0.54 -19.99 -3.76
C ILE A 84 -0.87 -20.37 -4.24
N GLU A 85 -1.85 -19.51 -3.96
CA GLU A 85 -3.21 -19.65 -4.52
C GLU A 85 -3.32 -19.02 -5.91
N GLY A 86 -2.52 -18.00 -6.23
CA GLY A 86 -2.45 -17.49 -7.60
C GLY A 86 -1.70 -16.17 -7.67
N PHE A 87 -1.90 -15.44 -8.76
CA PHE A 87 -1.27 -14.16 -9.05
C PHE A 87 -2.35 -13.11 -9.33
N ALA A 88 -2.50 -12.14 -8.44
CA ALA A 88 -3.51 -11.08 -8.54
C ALA A 88 -2.89 -9.77 -9.03
N PHE A 89 -3.70 -8.92 -9.66
CA PHE A 89 -3.23 -7.70 -10.37
C PHE A 89 -3.27 -6.42 -9.53
N THR A 90 -3.80 -6.47 -8.31
CA THR A 90 -3.90 -5.32 -7.40
C THR A 90 -3.49 -5.75 -6.00
N GLN A 91 -2.75 -4.93 -5.25
CA GLN A 91 -2.33 -5.22 -3.87
C GLN A 91 -2.29 -3.97 -3.00
N MET A 92 -2.42 -4.13 -1.69
CA MET A 92 -2.05 -3.09 -0.71
C MET A 92 -0.68 -3.42 -0.09
N SER A 93 0.11 -2.40 0.23
CA SER A 93 1.45 -2.56 0.80
C SER A 93 1.54 -1.86 2.15
N GLY A 94 2.06 -2.54 3.18
CA GLY A 94 2.43 -1.88 4.43
C GLY A 94 1.28 -1.62 5.41
N ILE A 95 0.10 -2.21 5.19
CA ILE A 95 -1.14 -1.85 5.89
C ILE A 95 -1.46 -2.74 7.10
N GLY A 96 -2.06 -2.15 8.13
CA GLY A 96 -2.32 -2.81 9.42
C GLY A 96 -3.75 -3.26 9.70
N TRP A 97 -4.76 -2.87 8.90
CA TRP A 97 -6.19 -3.06 9.22
C TRP A 97 -6.94 -3.99 8.24
N PHE A 98 -6.48 -5.25 8.15
CA PHE A 98 -6.94 -6.22 7.16
C PHE A 98 -6.74 -5.74 5.71
N GLY A 99 -6.63 -6.65 4.74
CA GLY A 99 -6.36 -6.26 3.34
C GLY A 99 -7.59 -5.86 2.55
N ASP A 100 -7.36 -5.29 1.38
CA ASP A 100 -8.32 -5.13 0.28
C ASP A 100 -7.57 -5.40 -1.03
N LEU A 101 -8.19 -5.15 -2.18
CA LEU A 101 -7.63 -5.45 -3.50
C LEU A 101 -7.35 -6.96 -3.64
N GLY A 102 -6.29 -7.38 -4.33
CA GLY A 102 -6.04 -8.78 -4.66
C GLY A 102 -7.04 -9.33 -5.67
N ASN A 103 -7.50 -8.48 -6.59
CA ASN A 103 -8.50 -8.84 -7.60
C ASN A 103 -7.86 -9.55 -8.80
N PHE A 104 -8.72 -10.25 -9.55
CA PHE A 104 -8.36 -10.93 -10.80
C PHE A 104 -7.21 -11.94 -10.59
N LEU A 105 -7.49 -12.99 -9.80
CA LEU A 105 -6.48 -13.97 -9.39
C LEU A 105 -6.28 -15.03 -10.47
N VAL A 106 -5.15 -14.97 -11.15
CA VAL A 106 -4.75 -15.90 -12.21
C VAL A 106 -3.96 -17.06 -11.63
N MET A 107 -4.26 -18.28 -12.07
CA MET A 107 -3.48 -19.47 -11.73
C MET A 107 -3.28 -20.35 -12.97
N PRO A 108 -2.03 -20.61 -13.40
CA PRO A 108 -1.76 -21.61 -14.41
C PRO A 108 -1.75 -23.02 -13.77
N THR A 109 -2.43 -23.98 -14.38
CA THR A 109 -2.56 -25.35 -13.85
C THR A 109 -2.41 -26.40 -14.94
N THR A 110 -2.09 -27.63 -14.54
CA THR A 110 -2.16 -28.84 -15.38
C THR A 110 -3.07 -29.86 -14.73
N GLY A 111 -3.70 -30.71 -15.54
CA GLY A 111 -4.61 -31.77 -15.08
C GLY A 111 -6.00 -31.24 -14.71
N LYS A 112 -6.67 -31.92 -13.79
CA LYS A 112 -8.09 -31.66 -13.43
C LYS A 112 -8.32 -30.20 -13.00
N LEU A 113 -9.39 -29.59 -13.52
CA LEU A 113 -9.89 -28.28 -13.06
C LEU A 113 -10.38 -28.38 -11.61
N ASN A 114 -9.88 -27.49 -10.75
CA ASN A 114 -10.42 -27.26 -9.42
C ASN A 114 -10.88 -25.80 -9.35
N THR A 115 -12.04 -25.56 -8.74
CA THR A 115 -12.68 -24.24 -8.66
C THR A 115 -12.39 -23.52 -7.34
N SER A 116 -12.10 -24.26 -6.26
CA SER A 116 -11.61 -23.71 -4.99
C SER A 116 -10.08 -23.69 -4.95
N SER A 117 -9.51 -22.67 -4.31
CA SER A 117 -8.06 -22.59 -4.05
C SER A 117 -7.58 -23.66 -3.09
N GLY A 118 -8.46 -24.21 -2.24
CA GLY A 118 -8.07 -25.05 -1.11
C GLY A 118 -7.46 -24.23 0.03
N GLN A 119 -7.11 -24.90 1.13
CA GLN A 119 -6.59 -24.23 2.33
C GLN A 119 -5.06 -24.28 2.40
N LEU A 120 -4.47 -23.33 3.12
CA LEU A 120 -3.02 -23.21 3.26
C LEU A 120 -2.35 -24.45 3.89
N ASP A 121 -3.01 -25.04 4.88
CA ASP A 121 -2.61 -26.27 5.57
C ASP A 121 -2.93 -27.55 4.76
N ASN A 122 -3.84 -27.49 3.80
CA ASN A 122 -4.18 -28.61 2.92
C ASN A 122 -4.26 -28.22 1.43
N PRO A 123 -3.11 -27.92 0.79
CA PRO A 123 -3.06 -27.43 -0.60
C PRO A 123 -3.48 -28.46 -1.65
N ALA A 124 -3.66 -29.72 -1.27
CA ALA A 124 -4.13 -30.77 -2.17
C ALA A 124 -5.63 -30.66 -2.52
N LEU A 125 -6.43 -29.98 -1.69
CA LEU A 125 -7.89 -29.90 -1.85
C LEU A 125 -8.38 -28.94 -2.94
N GLY A 126 -7.50 -28.10 -3.49
CA GLY A 126 -7.88 -27.09 -4.49
C GLY A 126 -6.83 -26.86 -5.56
N TYR A 127 -6.87 -25.71 -6.23
CA TYR A 127 -5.91 -25.35 -7.27
C TYR A 127 -4.60 -24.75 -6.75
N ARG A 128 -4.48 -24.42 -5.46
CA ARG A 128 -3.21 -23.87 -4.95
C ARG A 128 -2.06 -24.84 -5.16
N SER A 129 -0.85 -24.31 -5.33
CA SER A 129 0.36 -25.08 -5.58
C SER A 129 1.35 -24.86 -4.45
N LEU A 130 1.96 -25.93 -3.96
CA LEU A 130 3.27 -25.83 -3.33
C LEU A 130 4.25 -25.21 -4.34
N TYR A 131 5.28 -24.53 -3.87
CA TYR A 131 6.27 -23.92 -4.75
C TYR A 131 7.68 -24.04 -4.20
N ASN A 132 8.64 -24.08 -5.12
CA ASN A 132 10.04 -24.16 -4.76
C ASN A 132 10.53 -22.77 -4.39
N LYS A 133 10.70 -22.51 -3.09
CA LYS A 133 11.26 -21.25 -2.58
C LYS A 133 12.62 -20.86 -3.19
N LYS A 134 13.44 -21.84 -3.59
CA LYS A 134 14.73 -21.56 -4.26
C LYS A 134 14.56 -21.06 -5.70
N SER A 135 13.40 -21.30 -6.31
CA SER A 135 13.06 -20.80 -7.64
C SER A 135 12.40 -19.41 -7.61
N GLU A 136 11.98 -18.97 -6.42
CA GLU A 136 11.31 -17.69 -6.24
C GLU A 136 12.31 -16.54 -6.39
N LYS A 137 11.99 -15.60 -7.30
CA LYS A 137 12.83 -14.43 -7.60
C LYS A 137 11.95 -13.20 -7.74
N ALA A 138 12.41 -12.09 -7.18
CA ALA A 138 11.77 -10.79 -7.33
C ALA A 138 12.84 -9.70 -7.47
N THR A 139 12.60 -8.76 -8.36
CA THR A 139 13.37 -7.53 -8.55
C THR A 139 12.39 -6.40 -8.85
N ALA A 140 12.84 -5.14 -8.84
CA ALA A 140 11.97 -4.01 -9.15
C ALA A 140 11.35 -4.18 -10.57
N GLY A 141 10.04 -4.41 -10.63
CA GLY A 141 9.30 -4.61 -11.88
C GLY A 141 9.20 -6.06 -12.38
N PHE A 142 9.65 -7.07 -11.63
CA PHE A 142 9.60 -8.48 -12.06
C PHE A 142 9.44 -9.46 -10.89
N TYR A 143 8.67 -10.53 -11.13
CA TYR A 143 8.57 -11.68 -10.23
C TYR A 143 8.55 -13.00 -11.02
N SER A 144 9.15 -14.06 -10.47
CA SER A 144 9.07 -15.41 -11.01
C SER A 144 9.12 -16.50 -9.94
N VAL A 145 8.44 -17.62 -10.19
CA VAL A 145 8.44 -18.80 -9.33
C VAL A 145 8.09 -20.06 -10.13
N VAL A 146 8.54 -21.23 -9.65
CA VAL A 146 8.09 -22.54 -10.15
C VAL A 146 7.02 -23.10 -9.22
N LEU A 147 5.84 -23.39 -9.79
CA LEU A 147 4.71 -24.04 -9.15
C LEU A 147 4.93 -25.56 -9.14
N ASP A 148 5.41 -26.09 -8.02
CA ASP A 148 5.87 -27.48 -7.93
C ASP A 148 4.78 -28.52 -8.20
N LYS A 149 3.51 -28.21 -7.88
CA LYS A 149 2.37 -29.10 -8.14
C LYS A 149 2.14 -29.31 -9.62
N TYR A 150 2.29 -28.24 -10.41
CA TYR A 150 1.96 -28.24 -11.84
C TYR A 150 3.18 -28.30 -12.75
N LYS A 151 4.38 -28.14 -12.18
CA LYS A 151 5.66 -28.02 -12.92
C LYS A 151 5.64 -26.86 -13.91
N VAL A 152 4.92 -25.79 -13.58
CA VAL A 152 4.80 -24.59 -14.40
C VAL A 152 5.70 -23.49 -13.81
N LYS A 153 6.54 -22.87 -14.64
CA LYS A 153 7.23 -21.64 -14.27
C LYS A 153 6.32 -20.45 -14.59
N ALA A 154 6.04 -19.62 -13.60
CA ALA A 154 5.33 -18.36 -13.77
C ALA A 154 6.31 -17.19 -13.73
N GLU A 155 6.14 -16.25 -14.64
CA GLU A 155 6.89 -14.99 -14.75
C GLU A 155 5.90 -13.85 -14.97
N MET A 156 6.11 -12.72 -14.30
CA MET A 156 5.24 -11.55 -14.44
C MET A 156 6.03 -10.25 -14.39
N THR A 157 5.57 -9.29 -15.19
CA THR A 157 6.01 -7.89 -15.18
C THR A 157 4.79 -6.97 -15.38
N ALA A 158 4.98 -5.67 -15.19
CA ALA A 158 3.90 -4.70 -15.16
C ALA A 158 4.25 -3.40 -15.89
N ALA A 159 3.23 -2.81 -16.49
CA ALA A 159 3.16 -1.41 -16.89
C ALA A 159 2.26 -0.65 -15.88
N PRO A 160 2.13 0.69 -15.97
CA PRO A 160 1.36 1.45 -15.00
C PRO A 160 -0.11 1.00 -14.82
N HIS A 161 -0.81 0.62 -15.88
CA HIS A 161 -2.22 0.21 -15.87
C HIS A 161 -2.47 -1.23 -16.33
N SER A 162 -1.41 -1.94 -16.72
CA SER A 162 -1.50 -3.26 -17.36
C SER A 162 -0.43 -4.22 -16.83
N GLY A 163 -0.68 -5.52 -16.90
CA GLY A 163 0.29 -6.55 -16.55
C GLY A 163 0.40 -7.62 -17.64
N ILE A 164 1.56 -8.25 -17.75
CA ILE A 164 1.80 -9.39 -18.63
C ILE A 164 2.42 -10.54 -17.83
N MET A 165 1.89 -11.74 -18.06
CA MET A 165 2.35 -12.99 -17.47
C MET A 165 2.84 -13.93 -18.58
N ARG A 166 3.91 -14.66 -18.29
CA ARG A 166 4.45 -15.74 -19.12
C ARG A 166 4.50 -17.02 -18.29
N PHE A 167 3.90 -18.08 -18.81
CA PHE A 167 3.85 -19.39 -18.19
C PHE A 167 4.59 -20.40 -19.06
N THR A 168 5.62 -21.04 -18.50
CA THR A 168 6.33 -22.14 -19.19
C THR A 168 5.77 -23.47 -18.66
N PHE A 169 5.08 -24.21 -19.52
CA PHE A 169 4.40 -25.45 -19.18
C PHE A 169 5.26 -26.69 -19.49
N PRO A 170 5.07 -27.80 -18.76
CA PRO A 170 5.54 -29.10 -19.22
C PRO A 170 4.70 -29.60 -20.41
N GLU A 171 5.12 -30.70 -21.02
CA GLU A 171 4.25 -31.43 -21.94
C GLU A 171 3.02 -31.95 -21.18
N HIS A 172 1.82 -31.60 -21.65
CA HIS A 172 0.56 -31.97 -21.00
C HIS A 172 -0.64 -31.79 -21.93
N ASP A 173 -1.62 -32.69 -21.88
CA ASP A 173 -2.84 -32.56 -22.71
C ASP A 173 -3.86 -31.56 -22.13
N ASP A 174 -3.97 -31.52 -20.79
CA ASP A 174 -4.83 -30.60 -20.04
C ASP A 174 -4.07 -29.46 -19.33
N ALA A 175 -3.30 -28.64 -20.04
CA ALA A 175 -2.81 -27.38 -19.49
C ALA A 175 -3.92 -26.32 -19.46
N ARG A 176 -3.83 -25.35 -18.53
CA ARG A 176 -4.88 -24.37 -18.29
C ARG A 176 -4.36 -23.07 -17.73
N ILE A 177 -5.00 -21.97 -18.12
CA ILE A 177 -5.03 -20.72 -17.35
C ILE A 177 -6.43 -20.56 -16.77
N GLN A 178 -6.54 -20.41 -15.45
CA GLN A 178 -7.80 -20.17 -14.75
C GLN A 178 -7.74 -18.87 -13.94
N ILE A 179 -8.88 -18.20 -13.81
CA ILE A 179 -9.00 -16.86 -13.23
C ILE A 179 -10.18 -16.86 -12.25
N ASP A 180 -9.90 -16.65 -10.97
CA ASP A 180 -10.93 -16.42 -9.95
C ASP A 180 -11.26 -14.92 -9.92
N LEU A 181 -12.47 -14.59 -10.41
CA LEU A 181 -12.95 -13.20 -10.50
C LEU A 181 -13.57 -12.73 -9.17
N ALA A 182 -13.97 -13.67 -8.31
CA ALA A 182 -14.54 -13.36 -7.01
C ALA A 182 -13.48 -12.96 -5.98
N ARG A 183 -12.23 -13.38 -6.19
CA ARG A 183 -11.13 -13.17 -5.25
C ARG A 183 -10.87 -11.68 -4.92
N ARG A 184 -10.73 -11.39 -3.62
CA ARG A 184 -10.35 -10.11 -2.99
C ARG A 184 -9.70 -10.39 -1.62
N VAL A 185 -8.63 -9.71 -1.23
CA VAL A 185 -8.00 -9.97 0.09
C VAL A 185 -9.00 -9.60 1.20
N GLY A 186 -9.10 -10.43 2.24
CA GLY A 186 -10.04 -10.21 3.33
C GLY A 186 -11.51 -10.40 2.97
N GLY A 187 -11.83 -11.02 1.83
CA GLY A 187 -13.21 -11.24 1.41
C GLY A 187 -13.39 -11.71 -0.04
N THR A 188 -14.41 -11.19 -0.72
CA THR A 188 -14.66 -11.40 -2.16
C THR A 188 -15.30 -10.16 -2.82
N SER A 189 -15.18 -10.01 -4.13
CA SER A 189 -16.07 -9.12 -4.90
C SER A 189 -17.51 -9.66 -4.83
N THR A 190 -18.52 -8.81 -4.75
CA THR A 190 -19.91 -9.22 -4.51
C THR A 190 -20.66 -9.62 -5.78
N LEU A 191 -20.23 -9.14 -6.94
CA LEU A 191 -20.77 -9.48 -8.25
C LEU A 191 -19.68 -9.41 -9.31
N GLN A 192 -19.70 -10.32 -10.27
CA GLN A 192 -18.75 -10.36 -11.38
C GLN A 192 -19.46 -10.57 -12.69
N TYR A 193 -18.85 -10.06 -13.75
CA TYR A 193 -19.24 -10.27 -15.13
C TYR A 193 -18.01 -10.63 -15.95
N VAL A 194 -18.15 -11.60 -16.85
CA VAL A 194 -17.12 -11.95 -17.83
C VAL A 194 -17.76 -12.28 -19.17
N LYS A 195 -17.08 -11.85 -20.24
CA LYS A 195 -17.46 -12.08 -21.62
C LYS A 195 -16.26 -12.44 -22.49
N VAL A 196 -16.39 -13.47 -23.31
CA VAL A 196 -15.51 -13.77 -24.45
C VAL A 196 -15.87 -12.82 -25.59
N VAL A 197 -14.89 -12.03 -26.04
CA VAL A 197 -15.07 -10.99 -27.05
C VAL A 197 -14.73 -11.52 -28.44
N ASP A 198 -13.67 -12.30 -28.53
CA ASP A 198 -13.17 -12.93 -29.74
C ASP A 198 -12.35 -14.19 -29.40
N GLU A 199 -11.67 -14.76 -30.40
CA GLU A 199 -10.88 -16.00 -30.24
C GLU A 199 -9.72 -15.89 -29.24
N TYR A 200 -9.30 -14.70 -28.80
CA TYR A 200 -8.15 -14.49 -27.93
C TYR A 200 -8.45 -13.62 -26.70
N THR A 201 -9.67 -13.10 -26.59
CA THR A 201 -9.94 -11.98 -25.69
C THR A 201 -11.14 -12.23 -24.79
N ILE A 202 -10.97 -11.93 -23.51
CA ILE A 202 -12.07 -11.77 -22.56
C ILE A 202 -12.08 -10.35 -21.97
N GLN A 203 -13.25 -9.91 -21.55
CA GLN A 203 -13.43 -8.67 -20.79
C GLN A 203 -14.44 -8.85 -19.68
N GLY A 204 -14.43 -7.96 -18.70
CA GLY A 204 -15.39 -8.06 -17.61
C GLY A 204 -15.16 -7.07 -16.49
N TRP A 205 -15.88 -7.28 -15.38
CA TRP A 205 -15.75 -6.46 -14.20
C TRP A 205 -16.03 -7.22 -12.91
N MET A 206 -15.51 -6.68 -11.81
CA MET A 206 -15.63 -7.22 -10.46
C MET A 206 -16.06 -6.09 -9.53
N LYS A 207 -17.27 -6.18 -8.97
CA LYS A 207 -17.82 -5.18 -8.05
C LYS A 207 -17.44 -5.53 -6.62
N CYS A 208 -16.71 -4.65 -5.94
CA CYS A 208 -16.19 -4.84 -4.58
C CYS A 208 -16.87 -3.87 -3.63
N THR A 209 -17.95 -4.30 -2.98
CA THR A 209 -18.66 -3.50 -1.97
C THR A 209 -18.20 -3.86 -0.55
N PRO A 210 -18.54 -3.05 0.48
CA PRO A 210 -18.23 -3.36 1.88
C PRO A 210 -18.82 -4.70 2.38
N ASP A 211 -19.92 -5.16 1.78
CA ASP A 211 -20.56 -6.44 2.14
C ASP A 211 -19.69 -7.64 1.76
N GLY A 212 -18.79 -7.45 0.79
CA GLY A 212 -17.82 -8.44 0.37
C GLY A 212 -16.59 -8.54 1.28
N GLY A 213 -16.48 -7.78 2.36
CA GLY A 213 -15.26 -7.71 3.19
C GLY A 213 -14.25 -6.71 2.61
N GLY A 214 -12.96 -7.05 2.65
CA GLY A 214 -11.88 -6.14 2.25
C GLY A 214 -11.43 -5.24 3.41
N TRP A 215 -11.13 -3.97 3.11
CA TRP A 215 -10.53 -3.01 4.04
C TRP A 215 -11.31 -2.94 5.36
N GLY A 216 -10.65 -3.20 6.49
CA GLY A 216 -11.31 -3.26 7.79
C GLY A 216 -12.39 -4.34 7.90
N ASN A 217 -12.31 -5.44 7.16
CA ASN A 217 -13.39 -6.43 7.02
C ASN A 217 -14.73 -5.80 6.56
N GLY A 218 -14.65 -4.79 5.70
CA GLY A 218 -15.77 -3.99 5.20
C GLY A 218 -16.09 -2.73 6.04
N ASP A 219 -15.44 -2.53 7.19
CA ASP A 219 -15.66 -1.33 8.00
C ASP A 219 -15.00 -0.09 7.39
N GLY A 220 -13.95 -0.27 6.60
CA GLY A 220 -13.28 0.80 5.88
C GLY A 220 -14.06 1.35 4.69
N LYS A 221 -15.24 0.79 4.39
CA LYS A 221 -16.20 1.26 3.37
C LYS A 221 -15.65 1.39 1.93
N GLY A 222 -14.68 0.56 1.57
CA GLY A 222 -14.24 0.40 0.18
C GLY A 222 -15.40 -0.08 -0.71
N ASP A 223 -15.76 0.74 -1.71
CA ASP A 223 -16.81 0.45 -2.69
C ASP A 223 -16.34 0.86 -4.10
N TYR A 224 -15.91 -0.12 -4.88
CA TYR A 224 -15.32 0.12 -6.19
C TYR A 224 -15.63 -1.01 -7.16
N THR A 225 -15.45 -0.74 -8.46
CA THR A 225 -15.52 -1.76 -9.51
C THR A 225 -14.20 -1.79 -10.26
N VAL A 226 -13.64 -2.98 -10.45
CA VAL A 226 -12.46 -3.21 -11.28
C VAL A 226 -12.91 -3.78 -12.60
N TYR A 227 -12.64 -3.07 -13.69
CA TYR A 227 -12.84 -3.52 -15.06
C TYR A 227 -11.54 -4.13 -15.58
N PHE A 228 -11.65 -5.18 -16.39
CA PHE A 228 -10.50 -5.82 -17.02
C PHE A 228 -10.75 -6.06 -18.51
N TYR A 229 -9.66 -6.02 -19.28
CA TYR A 229 -9.61 -6.46 -20.67
C TYR A 229 -8.36 -7.30 -20.85
N THR A 230 -8.52 -8.56 -21.26
CA THR A 230 -7.45 -9.57 -21.24
C THR A 230 -7.33 -10.26 -22.59
N LYS A 231 -6.10 -10.36 -23.09
CA LYS A 231 -5.76 -11.17 -24.27
C LYS A 231 -4.92 -12.38 -23.84
N PHE A 232 -5.05 -13.48 -24.56
CA PHE A 232 -4.23 -14.69 -24.43
C PHE A 232 -3.42 -14.93 -25.70
N SER A 233 -2.22 -15.50 -25.59
CA SER A 233 -1.39 -15.85 -26.76
C SER A 233 -1.87 -17.12 -27.47
N ARG A 234 -2.77 -17.89 -26.82
CA ARG A 234 -3.41 -19.09 -27.37
C ARG A 234 -4.89 -18.80 -27.64
N PRO A 235 -5.47 -19.36 -28.72
CA PRO A 235 -6.88 -19.20 -28.99
C PRO A 235 -7.73 -19.94 -27.96
N LEU A 236 -8.86 -19.33 -27.59
CA LEU A 236 -9.88 -19.84 -26.68
C LEU A 236 -10.70 -20.95 -27.36
N LYS A 237 -10.10 -22.14 -27.50
CA LYS A 237 -10.75 -23.32 -28.11
C LYS A 237 -11.48 -24.20 -27.11
N SER A 238 -10.93 -24.33 -25.91
CA SER A 238 -11.55 -25.01 -24.78
C SER A 238 -11.59 -24.01 -23.64
N TYR A 239 -12.78 -23.50 -23.32
CA TYR A 239 -12.96 -22.52 -22.26
C TYR A 239 -14.32 -22.70 -21.59
N GLY A 240 -14.51 -22.00 -20.49
CA GLY A 240 -15.78 -21.93 -19.80
C GLY A 240 -15.71 -21.08 -18.55
N ILE A 241 -16.81 -21.11 -17.81
CA ILE A 241 -16.99 -20.33 -16.59
C ILE A 241 -17.39 -21.29 -15.48
N TRP A 242 -16.76 -21.22 -14.32
CA TRP A 242 -17.32 -21.83 -13.12
C TRP A 242 -18.14 -20.81 -12.33
N SER A 243 -19.22 -21.27 -11.72
CA SER A 243 -20.16 -20.42 -10.99
C SER A 243 -20.58 -21.10 -9.70
N ALA A 244 -20.17 -20.53 -8.56
CA ALA A 244 -20.68 -20.98 -7.26
C ALA A 244 -21.98 -20.24 -6.92
N ASN A 245 -23.01 -20.98 -6.53
CA ASN A 245 -24.26 -20.39 -6.08
C ASN A 245 -24.13 -19.90 -4.63
N ILE A 246 -23.79 -18.62 -4.46
CA ILE A 246 -23.70 -18.00 -3.14
C ILE A 246 -25.11 -17.71 -2.62
N PRO A 247 -25.56 -18.39 -1.53
CA PRO A 247 -26.90 -18.18 -0.99
C PRO A 247 -27.15 -16.73 -0.60
N GLU A 248 -28.41 -16.30 -0.67
CA GLU A 248 -28.79 -15.00 -0.13
C GLU A 248 -28.49 -14.91 1.37
N GLY A 249 -27.95 -13.78 1.82
CA GLY A 249 -27.53 -13.58 3.21
C GLY A 249 -26.23 -14.29 3.61
N GLN A 250 -25.64 -15.14 2.76
CA GLN A 250 -24.34 -15.77 3.04
C GLN A 250 -23.27 -14.68 3.17
N SER A 251 -22.68 -14.57 4.37
CA SER A 251 -21.56 -13.66 4.59
C SER A 251 -20.39 -14.01 3.69
N ARG A 252 -19.71 -12.97 3.22
CA ARG A 252 -18.57 -13.02 2.28
C ARG A 252 -17.32 -12.35 2.85
N LYS A 253 -17.40 -11.97 4.13
CA LYS A 253 -16.36 -11.36 4.92
C LYS A 253 -15.30 -12.39 5.30
N ARG A 254 -14.17 -11.90 5.81
CA ARG A 254 -12.96 -12.65 6.12
C ARG A 254 -13.25 -13.99 6.83
N GLU A 255 -14.02 -13.98 7.91
CA GLU A 255 -14.30 -15.19 8.69
C GLU A 255 -15.12 -16.23 7.90
N ALA A 256 -16.04 -15.76 7.06
CA ALA A 256 -16.91 -16.63 6.28
C ALA A 256 -16.14 -17.32 5.15
N ILE A 257 -15.29 -16.58 4.41
CA ILE A 257 -14.50 -17.14 3.31
C ILE A 257 -13.45 -18.15 3.81
N GLU A 258 -13.02 -18.05 5.07
CA GLU A 258 -12.11 -19.00 5.71
C GLU A 258 -12.81 -20.30 6.13
N SER A 259 -14.14 -20.31 6.22
CA SER A 259 -14.90 -21.47 6.70
C SER A 259 -14.90 -22.63 5.71
N ALA A 260 -14.87 -23.86 6.24
CA ALA A 260 -14.99 -25.08 5.44
C ALA A 260 -16.28 -25.11 4.60
N ALA A 261 -17.37 -24.54 5.12
CA ALA A 261 -18.64 -24.45 4.41
C ALA A 261 -18.54 -23.58 3.16
N TYR A 262 -17.94 -22.39 3.27
CA TYR A 262 -17.73 -21.51 2.10
C TYR A 262 -16.77 -22.16 1.09
N GLN A 263 -15.68 -22.76 1.55
CA GLN A 263 -14.74 -23.48 0.68
C GLN A 263 -15.41 -24.63 -0.06
N HIS A 264 -16.31 -25.37 0.59
CA HIS A 264 -17.10 -26.42 -0.04
C HIS A 264 -18.01 -25.86 -1.14
N LEU A 265 -18.72 -24.75 -0.89
CA LEU A 265 -19.56 -24.09 -1.91
C LEU A 265 -18.78 -23.76 -3.18
N ILE A 266 -17.52 -23.30 -3.03
CA ILE A 266 -16.68 -22.98 -4.18
C ILE A 266 -16.17 -24.26 -4.85
N ALA A 267 -15.78 -25.28 -4.07
CA ALA A 267 -15.27 -26.55 -4.59
C ALA A 267 -16.32 -27.35 -5.39
N THR A 268 -17.61 -27.12 -5.13
CA THR A 268 -18.74 -27.74 -5.85
C THR A 268 -19.40 -26.79 -6.86
N ALA A 269 -18.70 -25.73 -7.28
CA ALA A 269 -19.21 -24.80 -8.28
C ALA A 269 -19.53 -25.51 -9.61
N ASP A 270 -20.60 -25.07 -10.27
CA ASP A 270 -20.97 -25.59 -11.59
C ASP A 270 -19.93 -25.15 -12.62
N VAL A 271 -19.37 -26.09 -13.37
CA VAL A 271 -18.44 -25.83 -14.47
C VAL A 271 -19.21 -25.82 -15.79
N LEU A 272 -19.32 -24.63 -16.39
CA LEU A 272 -20.11 -24.38 -17.58
C LEU A 272 -19.18 -24.21 -18.80
N ALA A 273 -19.02 -25.27 -19.57
CA ALA A 273 -18.18 -25.25 -20.78
C ALA A 273 -18.81 -24.42 -21.91
N ASN A 274 -17.97 -23.75 -22.70
CA ASN A 274 -18.35 -22.97 -23.89
C ASN A 274 -19.39 -21.86 -23.63
N VAL A 275 -19.47 -21.36 -22.39
CA VAL A 275 -20.28 -20.19 -22.06
C VAL A 275 -19.47 -18.94 -22.34
N ASN A 276 -19.98 -18.11 -23.26
CA ASN A 276 -19.32 -16.89 -23.69
C ASN A 276 -19.53 -15.70 -22.76
N GLU A 277 -20.60 -15.69 -21.96
CA GLU A 277 -20.98 -14.52 -21.18
C GLU A 277 -21.73 -14.95 -19.93
N LYS A 278 -21.35 -14.40 -18.78
CA LYS A 278 -22.07 -14.64 -17.52
C LYS A 278 -21.88 -13.51 -16.54
N GLU A 279 -22.95 -13.21 -15.82
CA GLU A 279 -22.92 -12.46 -14.56
C GLU A 279 -23.26 -13.40 -13.40
N GLY A 280 -22.61 -13.22 -12.26
CA GLY A 280 -22.84 -14.06 -11.08
C GLY A 280 -22.13 -13.54 -9.82
N LYS A 281 -22.46 -14.15 -8.68
CA LYS A 281 -21.96 -13.73 -7.37
C LYS A 281 -20.56 -14.27 -7.06
N HIS A 282 -20.19 -15.41 -7.65
CA HIS A 282 -18.85 -15.97 -7.56
C HIS A 282 -18.54 -16.71 -8.87
N LEU A 283 -17.88 -15.99 -9.78
CA LEU A 283 -17.46 -16.52 -11.07
C LEU A 283 -15.95 -16.76 -11.11
N GLY A 284 -15.54 -17.73 -11.93
CA GLY A 284 -14.23 -17.69 -12.53
C GLY A 284 -14.23 -18.22 -13.95
N PHE A 285 -13.17 -17.92 -14.67
CA PHE A 285 -13.01 -18.24 -16.09
C PHE A 285 -11.84 -19.20 -16.26
N TYR A 286 -11.95 -20.17 -17.18
CA TYR A 286 -10.83 -21.01 -17.57
C TYR A 286 -10.69 -21.10 -19.08
N THR A 287 -9.45 -21.24 -19.54
CA THR A 287 -9.14 -21.73 -20.87
C THR A 287 -8.10 -22.84 -20.80
N GLY A 288 -8.38 -23.95 -21.47
CA GLY A 288 -7.54 -25.14 -21.56
C GLY A 288 -6.94 -25.34 -22.95
N PHE A 289 -5.79 -25.98 -22.98
CA PHE A 289 -5.02 -26.25 -24.20
C PHE A 289 -4.00 -27.36 -23.91
N ALA A 290 -3.58 -28.08 -24.94
CA ALA A 290 -2.41 -28.95 -24.84
C ALA A 290 -1.13 -28.11 -24.90
N THR A 291 -0.04 -28.60 -24.30
CA THR A 291 1.30 -28.02 -24.37
C THR A 291 2.35 -29.07 -24.69
N HIS A 292 3.40 -28.68 -25.40
CA HIS A 292 4.65 -29.44 -25.44
C HIS A 292 5.58 -29.00 -24.31
N ALA A 293 6.65 -29.76 -24.08
CA ALA A 293 7.66 -29.41 -23.07
C ALA A 293 8.24 -28.02 -23.34
N ASP A 294 8.35 -27.23 -22.27
CA ASP A 294 8.87 -25.86 -22.25
C ASP A 294 8.08 -24.85 -23.11
N GLU A 295 6.84 -25.18 -23.48
CA GLU A 295 5.98 -24.26 -24.24
C GLU A 295 5.61 -23.04 -23.38
N GLN A 296 5.80 -21.85 -23.95
CA GLN A 296 5.46 -20.58 -23.31
C GLN A 296 4.08 -20.08 -23.76
N VAL A 297 3.18 -19.89 -22.80
CA VAL A 297 1.87 -19.28 -23.01
C VAL A 297 1.80 -17.96 -22.24
N LEU A 298 1.37 -16.89 -22.92
CA LEU A 298 1.31 -15.55 -22.37
C LEU A 298 -0.13 -15.08 -22.21
N MET A 299 -0.32 -14.21 -21.23
CA MET A 299 -1.56 -13.50 -20.95
C MET A 299 -1.23 -12.06 -20.60
N LYS A 300 -1.97 -11.10 -21.15
CA LYS A 300 -1.84 -9.69 -20.80
C LYS A 300 -3.19 -9.07 -20.49
N THR A 301 -3.22 -8.22 -19.47
CA THR A 301 -4.46 -7.65 -18.94
C THR A 301 -4.27 -6.18 -18.63
N GLY A 302 -5.15 -5.33 -19.15
CA GLY A 302 -5.32 -3.95 -18.70
C GLY A 302 -6.44 -3.88 -17.67
N LEU A 303 -6.26 -3.04 -16.66
CA LEU A 303 -7.28 -2.74 -15.66
C LEU A 303 -7.78 -1.30 -15.79
N SER A 304 -8.99 -1.05 -15.32
CA SER A 304 -9.54 0.29 -15.11
C SER A 304 -10.49 0.29 -13.92
N PHE A 305 -10.54 1.39 -13.17
CA PHE A 305 -11.56 1.62 -12.15
C PHE A 305 -12.76 2.42 -12.68
N VAL A 306 -12.81 2.66 -13.99
CA VAL A 306 -13.81 3.50 -14.66
C VAL A 306 -14.70 2.68 -15.59
N SER A 307 -14.12 1.91 -16.51
CA SER A 307 -14.89 1.25 -17.57
C SER A 307 -14.13 0.12 -18.28
N LEU A 308 -14.88 -0.70 -19.05
CA LEU A 308 -14.31 -1.69 -19.96
C LEU A 308 -13.44 -1.05 -21.05
N ASP A 309 -13.90 0.06 -21.63
CA ASP A 309 -13.15 0.79 -22.66
C ASP A 309 -11.83 1.35 -22.10
N GLY A 310 -11.86 1.86 -20.86
CA GLY A 310 -10.67 2.28 -20.13
C GLY A 310 -9.67 1.13 -19.99
N ALA A 311 -10.11 -0.04 -19.52
CA ALA A 311 -9.26 -1.21 -19.35
C ALA A 311 -8.64 -1.67 -20.69
N LYS A 312 -9.41 -1.63 -21.78
CA LYS A 312 -8.93 -1.94 -23.13
C LYS A 312 -7.90 -0.91 -23.62
N ASN A 313 -8.19 0.38 -23.48
CA ASN A 313 -7.32 1.46 -23.93
C ASN A 313 -5.99 1.48 -23.16
N ASN A 314 -6.05 1.21 -21.86
CA ASN A 314 -4.88 1.04 -21.01
C ASN A 314 -3.97 -0.08 -21.54
N LEU A 315 -4.55 -1.26 -21.83
CA LEU A 315 -3.79 -2.38 -22.39
C LEU A 315 -3.17 -2.06 -23.75
N ASP A 316 -3.98 -1.55 -24.68
CA ASP A 316 -3.54 -1.30 -26.05
C ASP A 316 -2.46 -0.20 -26.11
N ALA A 317 -2.49 0.78 -25.19
CA ALA A 317 -1.48 1.84 -25.10
C ALA A 317 -0.14 1.35 -24.52
N GLU A 318 -0.18 0.47 -23.53
CA GLU A 318 1.02 0.09 -22.75
C GLU A 318 1.68 -1.20 -23.24
N ILE A 319 0.89 -2.19 -23.66
CA ILE A 319 1.35 -3.52 -24.05
C ILE A 319 0.65 -3.94 -25.38
N PRO A 320 0.95 -3.27 -26.51
CA PRO A 320 0.32 -3.60 -27.80
C PRO A 320 0.72 -4.99 -28.31
N ASP A 321 1.96 -5.42 -28.05
CA ASP A 321 2.54 -6.68 -28.54
C ASP A 321 2.69 -7.74 -27.43
N TRP A 322 3.44 -8.82 -27.69
CA TRP A 322 3.67 -9.95 -26.76
C TRP A 322 5.10 -10.01 -26.21
N ASP A 323 5.90 -8.96 -26.42
CA ASP A 323 7.28 -8.92 -25.95
C ASP A 323 7.36 -8.69 -24.43
N PHE A 324 7.45 -9.79 -23.69
CA PHE A 324 7.58 -9.78 -22.24
C PHE A 324 8.83 -9.04 -21.78
N GLU A 325 9.95 -9.20 -22.48
CA GLU A 325 11.22 -8.61 -22.07
C GLU A 325 11.23 -7.09 -22.28
N ASP A 326 10.58 -6.59 -23.34
CA ASP A 326 10.40 -5.14 -23.55
C ASP A 326 9.57 -4.51 -22.42
N VAL A 327 8.45 -5.13 -22.01
CA VAL A 327 7.65 -4.61 -20.88
C VAL A 327 8.47 -4.62 -19.59
N HIS A 328 9.23 -5.69 -19.33
CA HIS A 328 10.11 -5.79 -18.17
C HIS A 328 11.20 -4.71 -18.19
N ASN A 329 11.87 -4.51 -19.33
CA ASN A 329 12.89 -3.47 -19.48
C ASN A 329 12.32 -2.06 -19.29
N LYS A 330 11.09 -1.80 -19.76
CA LYS A 330 10.36 -0.54 -19.50
C LYS A 330 10.06 -0.36 -18.01
N ALA A 331 9.62 -1.40 -17.31
CA ALA A 331 9.38 -1.36 -15.86
C ALA A 331 10.68 -1.05 -15.09
N VAL A 332 11.78 -1.74 -15.42
CA VAL A 332 13.11 -1.49 -14.82
C VAL A 332 13.59 -0.07 -15.11
N LYS A 333 13.37 0.43 -16.33
CA LYS A 333 13.71 1.82 -16.68
C LYS A 333 12.93 2.81 -15.81
N LEU A 334 11.62 2.64 -15.66
CA LEU A 334 10.79 3.50 -14.80
C LEU A 334 11.29 3.49 -13.35
N TRP A 335 11.68 2.31 -12.83
CA TRP A 335 12.28 2.21 -11.50
C TRP A 335 13.62 2.92 -11.39
N ASN A 336 14.52 2.76 -12.36
CA ASN A 336 15.79 3.48 -12.35
C ASN A 336 15.59 4.99 -12.38
N ASP A 337 14.67 5.50 -13.21
CA ASP A 337 14.35 6.93 -13.30
C ASP A 337 13.76 7.47 -11.98
N ALA A 338 12.98 6.67 -11.26
CA ALA A 338 12.40 7.03 -9.97
C ALA A 338 13.42 6.96 -8.82
N LEU A 339 14.24 5.91 -8.78
CA LEU A 339 15.28 5.73 -7.76
C LEU A 339 16.43 6.72 -7.93
N SER A 340 16.73 7.16 -9.17
CA SER A 340 17.81 8.12 -9.44
C SER A 340 17.54 9.52 -8.88
N LYS A 341 16.33 9.79 -8.39
CA LYS A 341 16.03 11.01 -7.62
C LYS A 341 16.90 11.14 -6.37
N VAL A 342 17.40 10.01 -5.84
CA VAL A 342 18.40 10.00 -4.78
C VAL A 342 19.54 9.04 -5.14
N THR A 343 20.71 9.60 -5.43
CA THR A 343 21.93 8.82 -5.68
C THR A 343 22.83 8.88 -4.45
N ILE A 344 23.25 7.72 -3.95
CA ILE A 344 24.13 7.62 -2.77
C ILE A 344 25.53 7.15 -3.16
N THR A 345 26.55 7.67 -2.47
CA THR A 345 27.95 7.23 -2.58
C THR A 345 28.40 6.59 -1.27
N GLY A 346 29.23 5.55 -1.34
CA GLY A 346 29.64 4.78 -0.17
C GLY A 346 28.65 3.67 0.22
N GLY A 347 28.82 3.12 1.42
CA GLY A 347 28.05 1.97 1.91
C GLY A 347 28.41 0.63 1.24
N ASN A 348 28.21 -0.47 1.96
CA ASN A 348 28.33 -1.81 1.38
C ASN A 348 27.08 -2.18 0.56
N LYS A 349 27.09 -3.35 -0.09
CA LYS A 349 25.96 -3.81 -0.91
C LYS A 349 24.67 -3.89 -0.11
N ASP A 350 24.71 -4.44 1.11
CA ASP A 350 23.52 -4.62 1.96
C ASP A 350 22.90 -3.28 2.35
N GLN A 351 23.71 -2.29 2.70
CA GLN A 351 23.24 -0.93 3.01
C GLN A 351 22.59 -0.26 1.80
N LYS A 352 23.12 -0.47 0.59
CA LYS A 352 22.49 0.01 -0.65
C LYS A 352 21.18 -0.71 -0.92
N THR A 353 21.13 -2.02 -0.68
CA THR A 353 19.91 -2.82 -0.80
C THR A 353 18.82 -2.31 0.14
N VAL A 354 19.13 -2.11 1.43
CA VAL A 354 18.19 -1.54 2.41
C VAL A 354 17.72 -0.16 1.96
N PHE A 355 18.64 0.72 1.57
CA PHE A 355 18.30 2.07 1.15
C PHE A 355 17.39 2.11 -0.08
N TYR A 356 17.77 1.44 -1.18
CA TYR A 356 17.00 1.47 -2.42
C TYR A 356 15.69 0.68 -2.30
N THR A 357 15.64 -0.35 -1.46
CA THR A 357 14.38 -1.06 -1.17
C THR A 357 13.43 -0.21 -0.32
N ALA A 358 13.95 0.50 0.68
CA ALA A 358 13.13 1.45 1.44
C ALA A 358 12.59 2.56 0.52
N LEU A 359 13.44 3.12 -0.35
CA LEU A 359 13.01 4.14 -1.33
C LEU A 359 11.96 3.59 -2.30
N TYR A 360 12.14 2.37 -2.81
CA TYR A 360 11.16 1.64 -3.62
C TYR A 360 9.80 1.56 -2.92
N HIS A 361 9.75 1.16 -1.65
CA HIS A 361 8.49 1.08 -0.90
C HIS A 361 7.79 2.44 -0.70
N THR A 362 8.54 3.55 -0.61
CA THR A 362 7.93 4.90 -0.57
C THR A 362 7.28 5.34 -1.90
N MET A 363 7.50 4.57 -2.97
CA MET A 363 7.07 4.87 -4.34
C MET A 363 6.03 3.88 -4.87
N ILE A 364 5.46 3.04 -4.01
CA ILE A 364 4.34 2.15 -4.38
C ILE A 364 3.02 2.91 -4.34
N ASP A 365 2.78 3.62 -3.23
CA ASP A 365 1.58 4.43 -2.98
C ASP A 365 1.96 5.86 -2.58
N PRO A 366 1.12 6.88 -2.81
CA PRO A 366 -0.21 6.84 -3.42
C PRO A 366 -0.15 6.67 -4.94
N ARG A 367 -0.77 5.61 -5.44
CA ARG A 367 -0.75 5.25 -6.87
C ARG A 367 -1.75 6.03 -7.69
N ILE A 368 -1.53 6.06 -9.00
CA ILE A 368 -2.52 6.57 -9.97
C ILE A 368 -3.74 5.65 -10.03
N VAL A 369 -4.92 6.24 -10.23
CA VAL A 369 -6.19 5.53 -10.45
C VAL A 369 -6.93 5.99 -11.71
N SER A 370 -6.45 7.05 -12.35
CA SER A 370 -6.93 7.48 -13.66
C SER A 370 -6.46 6.52 -14.76
N ASP A 371 -7.26 6.32 -15.80
CA ASP A 371 -6.87 5.62 -17.03
C ASP A 371 -5.88 6.46 -17.86
N VAL A 372 -5.31 5.87 -18.92
CA VAL A 372 -4.33 6.53 -19.81
C VAL A 372 -4.88 7.77 -20.52
N ASP A 373 -6.21 7.88 -20.66
CA ASP A 373 -6.89 9.06 -21.21
C ASP A 373 -7.24 10.11 -20.14
N GLY A 374 -6.84 9.86 -18.89
CA GLY A 374 -7.07 10.69 -17.72
C GLY A 374 -8.37 10.39 -16.97
N ASN A 375 -9.32 9.63 -17.51
CA ASN A 375 -10.59 9.39 -16.83
C ASN A 375 -10.38 8.73 -15.47
N TYR A 376 -11.16 9.14 -14.45
CA TYR A 376 -11.21 8.46 -13.16
C TYR A 376 -12.65 8.37 -12.65
N ASN A 377 -12.93 7.43 -11.75
CA ASN A 377 -14.22 7.38 -11.06
C ASN A 377 -14.18 8.31 -9.85
N GLY A 378 -15.05 9.33 -9.82
CA GLY A 378 -15.12 10.32 -8.76
C GLY A 378 -15.84 9.82 -7.51
N GLY A 379 -15.82 10.64 -6.45
CA GLY A 379 -16.49 10.37 -5.19
C GLY A 379 -18.01 10.18 -5.31
N ASP A 380 -18.61 10.71 -6.38
CA ASP A 380 -20.02 10.58 -6.76
C ASP A 380 -20.32 9.33 -7.61
N ASN A 381 -19.34 8.44 -7.79
CA ASN A 381 -19.39 7.23 -8.61
C ASN A 381 -19.67 7.50 -10.10
N LYS A 382 -19.23 8.65 -10.61
CA LYS A 382 -19.29 8.98 -12.04
C LYS A 382 -17.88 9.07 -12.61
N ALA A 383 -17.76 8.85 -13.92
CA ALA A 383 -16.52 9.12 -14.63
C ALA A 383 -16.29 10.64 -14.73
N HIS A 384 -15.10 11.08 -14.34
CA HIS A 384 -14.62 12.46 -14.45
C HIS A 384 -13.37 12.50 -15.32
N LYS A 385 -13.16 13.63 -16.00
CA LYS A 385 -11.92 13.97 -16.71
C LYS A 385 -11.18 15.04 -15.92
N PRO A 386 -10.02 14.75 -15.32
CA PRO A 386 -9.30 15.73 -14.54
C PRO A 386 -8.75 16.81 -15.47
N THR A 387 -8.65 18.03 -14.94
CA THR A 387 -7.90 19.11 -15.59
C THR A 387 -6.62 19.35 -14.77
N GLY A 388 -5.47 18.98 -15.34
CA GLY A 388 -4.16 19.36 -14.81
C GLY A 388 -3.58 18.56 -13.63
N PHE A 389 -4.15 17.40 -13.29
CA PHE A 389 -3.58 16.47 -12.28
C PHE A 389 -3.92 15.01 -12.59
N GLN A 390 -3.18 14.06 -12.03
CA GLN A 390 -3.54 12.63 -12.05
C GLN A 390 -4.29 12.26 -10.76
N LYS A 391 -5.46 11.62 -10.88
CA LYS A 391 -6.19 11.15 -9.70
C LYS A 391 -5.39 10.04 -9.03
N ARG A 392 -5.24 10.14 -7.71
CA ARG A 392 -4.51 9.18 -6.87
C ARG A 392 -5.38 8.58 -5.80
N THR A 393 -4.97 7.41 -5.33
CA THR A 393 -5.62 6.69 -4.23
C THR A 393 -4.59 6.06 -3.28
N ILE A 394 -5.06 5.53 -2.15
CA ILE A 394 -4.27 4.95 -1.05
C ILE A 394 -3.47 6.06 -0.36
N PHE A 395 -4.20 6.88 0.39
CA PHE A 395 -3.61 7.87 1.29
C PHE A 395 -3.66 7.34 2.73
N SER A 396 -2.57 6.71 3.20
CA SER A 396 -2.44 6.27 4.61
C SER A 396 -2.06 7.43 5.53
N GLY A 397 -2.96 8.41 5.64
CA GLY A 397 -2.61 9.76 6.05
C GLY A 397 -1.87 9.84 7.39
N TRP A 398 -2.32 9.11 8.41
CA TRP A 398 -1.77 9.14 9.77
C TRP A 398 -0.28 8.77 9.83
N ASP A 399 0.19 7.95 8.89
CA ASP A 399 1.60 7.53 8.79
C ASP A 399 2.38 8.48 7.88
N VAL A 400 1.87 8.66 6.66
CA VAL A 400 2.65 9.24 5.55
C VAL A 400 2.93 10.73 5.74
N PHE A 401 2.12 11.46 6.53
CA PHE A 401 2.38 12.88 6.80
C PHE A 401 3.70 13.11 7.56
N ARG A 402 4.19 12.10 8.28
CA ARG A 402 5.34 12.21 9.19
C ARG A 402 6.68 12.21 8.47
N SER A 403 6.80 11.43 7.39
CA SER A 403 8.09 11.19 6.71
C SER A 403 7.96 11.04 5.19
N GLN A 404 7.05 10.19 4.70
CA GLN A 404 6.91 9.91 3.27
C GLN A 404 6.48 11.16 2.49
N MET A 405 5.40 11.84 2.88
CA MET A 405 4.94 13.04 2.17
C MET A 405 5.96 14.18 2.24
N PRO A 406 6.61 14.46 3.40
CA PRO A 406 7.78 15.34 3.44
C PRO A 406 8.88 14.95 2.44
N LEU A 407 9.22 13.66 2.29
CA LEU A 407 10.16 13.19 1.25
C LEU A 407 9.64 13.51 -0.16
N GLN A 408 8.36 13.25 -0.44
CA GLN A 408 7.77 13.52 -1.77
C GLN A 408 7.79 15.01 -2.12
N THR A 409 7.70 15.93 -1.14
CA THR A 409 7.88 17.38 -1.42
C THR A 409 9.27 17.73 -1.96
N ILE A 410 10.28 16.86 -1.75
CA ILE A 410 11.65 17.06 -2.21
C ILE A 410 11.85 16.36 -3.57
N ILE A 411 11.44 15.09 -3.68
CA ILE A 411 11.79 14.25 -4.83
C ILE A 411 10.70 14.19 -5.91
N ASN A 412 9.45 14.51 -5.58
CA ASN A 412 8.31 14.44 -6.50
C ASN A 412 7.18 15.45 -6.16
N PRO A 413 7.41 16.77 -6.31
CA PRO A 413 6.39 17.78 -6.03
C PRO A 413 5.10 17.65 -6.85
N SER A 414 5.17 17.09 -8.06
CA SER A 414 3.99 16.80 -8.90
C SER A 414 3.02 15.83 -8.22
N LEU A 415 3.54 14.74 -7.64
CA LEU A 415 2.72 13.77 -6.92
C LEU A 415 2.02 14.40 -5.71
N VAL A 416 2.67 15.34 -5.03
CA VAL A 416 2.05 16.06 -3.90
C VAL A 416 0.87 16.91 -4.37
N ASN A 417 1.00 17.61 -5.51
CA ASN A 417 -0.13 18.34 -6.10
C ASN A 417 -1.26 17.38 -6.53
N ASP A 418 -0.92 16.27 -7.18
CA ASP A 418 -1.89 15.24 -7.58
C ASP A 418 -2.69 14.73 -6.39
N LEU A 419 -2.01 14.39 -5.29
CA LEU A 419 -2.64 13.89 -4.08
C LEU A 419 -3.57 14.93 -3.44
N ILE A 420 -3.12 16.18 -3.32
CA ILE A 420 -3.95 17.26 -2.74
C ILE A 420 -5.19 17.50 -3.60
N ASN A 421 -5.05 17.58 -4.92
CA ASN A 421 -6.21 17.67 -5.83
C ASN A 421 -7.13 16.46 -5.68
N SER A 422 -6.58 15.25 -5.54
CA SER A 422 -7.35 14.02 -5.37
C SER A 422 -8.22 14.05 -4.12
N LEU A 423 -7.67 14.48 -2.98
CA LEU A 423 -8.39 14.60 -1.70
C LEU A 423 -9.42 15.74 -1.72
N VAL A 424 -9.08 16.89 -2.31
CA VAL A 424 -9.97 18.06 -2.42
C VAL A 424 -11.15 17.78 -3.35
N THR A 425 -10.90 17.17 -4.51
CA THR A 425 -11.96 16.78 -5.45
C THR A 425 -12.84 15.70 -4.86
N LEU A 426 -12.27 14.70 -4.19
CA LEU A 426 -13.03 13.67 -3.51
C LEU A 426 -14.00 14.24 -2.46
N ALA A 427 -13.53 15.19 -1.64
CA ALA A 427 -14.36 15.83 -0.62
C ALA A 427 -15.53 16.63 -1.20
N ASP A 428 -15.33 17.23 -2.37
CA ASP A 428 -16.36 17.95 -3.13
C ASP A 428 -17.37 17.01 -3.79
N GLU A 429 -16.86 16.01 -4.52
CA GLU A 429 -17.65 15.00 -5.22
C GLU A 429 -18.54 14.20 -4.24
N LYS A 430 -18.11 14.02 -2.99
CA LYS A 430 -18.91 13.36 -1.93
C LYS A 430 -19.77 14.30 -1.07
N ASP A 431 -19.75 15.61 -1.32
CA ASP A 431 -20.42 16.62 -0.48
C ASP A 431 -20.10 16.45 1.03
N LYS A 432 -18.83 16.14 1.34
CA LYS A 432 -18.36 15.98 2.73
C LYS A 432 -17.85 17.29 3.30
N ASN A 433 -17.35 18.21 2.46
CA ASN A 433 -16.76 19.50 2.85
C ASN A 433 -15.60 19.40 3.87
N TYR A 434 -15.04 18.20 4.12
CA TYR A 434 -13.86 17.94 4.94
C TYR A 434 -12.98 16.85 4.28
N LEU A 435 -11.70 16.82 4.64
CA LEU A 435 -10.70 15.94 4.05
C LEU A 435 -10.68 14.57 4.74
N GLU A 436 -10.57 13.51 3.96
CA GLU A 436 -10.39 12.16 4.50
C GLU A 436 -8.99 11.99 5.13
N ARG A 437 -8.91 11.15 6.16
CA ARG A 437 -7.69 10.83 6.91
C ARG A 437 -7.00 9.58 6.37
N TRP A 438 -7.77 8.61 5.91
CA TRP A 438 -7.28 7.41 5.24
C TRP A 438 -8.20 7.02 4.10
N GLU A 439 -7.72 7.25 2.87
CA GLU A 439 -8.50 7.10 1.65
C GLU A 439 -8.08 5.83 0.89
N LEU A 440 -9.06 5.08 0.41
CA LEU A 440 -8.91 3.99 -0.56
C LEU A 440 -10.10 3.97 -1.51
N LEU A 441 -9.83 4.13 -2.80
CA LEU A 441 -10.80 4.13 -3.90
C LEU A 441 -12.06 4.92 -3.56
N ASN A 442 -11.88 6.19 -3.21
CA ASN A 442 -12.89 7.15 -2.78
C ASN A 442 -13.51 6.88 -1.40
N ALA A 443 -13.14 5.82 -0.68
CA ALA A 443 -13.70 5.55 0.63
C ALA A 443 -13.22 6.54 1.68
N TYR A 444 -14.17 7.03 2.48
CA TYR A 444 -13.89 7.75 3.73
C TYR A 444 -13.79 6.72 4.86
N SER A 445 -12.63 6.07 5.00
CA SER A 445 -12.49 4.98 5.98
C SER A 445 -12.41 5.49 7.42
N GLY A 446 -11.98 6.74 7.63
CA GLY A 446 -11.85 7.36 8.95
C GLY A 446 -10.73 6.79 9.81
N CYS A 447 -9.96 5.81 9.30
CA CYS A 447 -8.68 5.36 9.83
C CYS A 447 -7.66 6.53 9.70
N MET A 448 -6.64 6.72 10.53
CA MET A 448 -6.68 6.62 11.99
C MET A 448 -7.05 8.00 12.59
N LEU A 449 -6.16 8.63 13.36
CA LEU A 449 -6.43 9.84 14.13
C LEU A 449 -5.96 11.12 13.41
N GLY A 450 -6.18 12.28 14.06
CA GLY A 450 -5.66 13.57 13.61
C GLY A 450 -6.33 14.11 12.35
N ASN A 451 -5.66 15.03 11.65
CA ASN A 451 -6.08 15.56 10.35
C ASN A 451 -4.86 15.59 9.41
N PRO A 452 -4.33 14.44 8.97
CA PRO A 452 -3.05 14.36 8.25
C PRO A 452 -3.04 15.11 6.92
N ALA A 453 -4.16 15.12 6.19
CA ALA A 453 -4.28 15.88 4.94
C ALA A 453 -4.02 17.39 5.15
N VAL A 454 -4.43 17.94 6.30
CA VAL A 454 -4.17 19.34 6.66
C VAL A 454 -2.67 19.60 6.83
N SER A 455 -1.94 18.67 7.44
CA SER A 455 -0.48 18.73 7.55
C SER A 455 0.18 18.72 6.18
N VAL A 456 -0.25 17.82 5.29
CA VAL A 456 0.28 17.71 3.92
C VAL A 456 0.04 19.00 3.12
N ILE A 457 -1.15 19.58 3.21
CA ILE A 457 -1.47 20.86 2.53
C ILE A 457 -0.65 22.02 3.09
N ALA A 458 -0.48 22.10 4.42
CA ALA A 458 0.31 23.15 5.04
C ALA A 458 1.79 23.06 4.64
N ASP A 459 2.36 21.86 4.62
CA ASP A 459 3.76 21.61 4.20
C ASP A 459 3.97 21.92 2.71
N ALA A 460 3.07 21.44 1.84
CA ALA A 460 3.10 21.73 0.41
C ALA A 460 3.04 23.25 0.15
N TYR A 461 2.09 23.94 0.78
CA TYR A 461 1.95 25.38 0.61
C TYR A 461 3.18 26.14 1.09
N ALA A 462 3.74 25.78 2.26
CA ALA A 462 4.95 26.40 2.80
C ALA A 462 6.16 26.24 1.87
N LYS A 463 6.25 25.12 1.14
CA LYS A 463 7.32 24.81 0.18
C LYS A 463 7.05 25.28 -1.26
N GLY A 464 5.95 26.00 -1.51
CA GLY A 464 5.62 26.53 -2.84
C GLY A 464 4.97 25.51 -3.77
N ILE A 465 4.58 24.34 -3.28
CA ILE A 465 3.84 23.31 -4.01
C ILE A 465 2.35 23.67 -3.90
N ARG A 466 1.80 24.33 -4.92
CA ARG A 466 0.49 25.02 -4.85
C ARG A 466 -0.38 24.84 -6.10
N ASN A 467 -0.11 23.83 -6.93
CA ASN A 467 -0.89 23.57 -8.15
C ASN A 467 -2.18 22.80 -7.82
N TYR A 468 -3.07 23.44 -7.06
CA TYR A 468 -4.39 22.97 -6.65
C TYR A 468 -5.24 24.17 -6.24
N ASP A 469 -6.56 24.00 -6.06
CA ASP A 469 -7.42 25.06 -5.53
C ASP A 469 -7.10 25.34 -4.05
N VAL A 470 -6.19 26.29 -3.82
CA VAL A 470 -5.73 26.69 -2.49
C VAL A 470 -6.88 27.18 -1.62
N LYS A 471 -7.86 27.90 -2.18
CA LYS A 471 -8.98 28.45 -1.42
C LYS A 471 -9.88 27.31 -0.92
N LYS A 472 -10.17 26.35 -1.78
CA LYS A 472 -10.97 25.17 -1.43
C LYS A 472 -10.23 24.26 -0.46
N ALA A 473 -8.96 23.98 -0.70
CA ALA A 473 -8.08 23.23 0.20
C ALA A 473 -8.01 23.85 1.60
N TYR A 474 -7.89 25.18 1.69
CA TYR A 474 -7.93 25.91 2.96
C TYR A 474 -9.27 25.75 3.68
N ASN A 475 -10.38 25.98 2.99
CA ASN A 475 -11.71 25.87 3.58
C ASN A 475 -11.98 24.45 4.10
N MET A 476 -11.61 23.43 3.33
CA MET A 476 -11.73 22.03 3.76
C MET A 476 -10.79 21.71 4.92
N SER A 477 -9.61 22.33 4.99
CA SER A 477 -8.71 22.18 6.14
C SER A 477 -9.32 22.76 7.42
N VAL A 478 -9.91 23.96 7.33
CA VAL A 478 -10.68 24.58 8.41
C VAL A 478 -11.84 23.67 8.84
N ASN A 479 -12.67 23.22 7.90
CA ASN A 479 -13.80 22.35 8.20
C ASN A 479 -13.38 21.03 8.84
N SER A 480 -12.23 20.48 8.44
CA SER A 480 -11.69 19.24 9.00
C SER A 480 -11.32 19.41 10.47
N VAL A 481 -10.60 20.47 10.84
CA VAL A 481 -10.23 20.72 12.25
C VAL A 481 -11.39 21.21 13.12
N GLU A 482 -12.42 21.82 12.53
CA GLU A 482 -13.66 22.16 13.25
C GLU A 482 -14.50 20.91 13.52
N LYS A 483 -14.54 19.97 12.57
CA LYS A 483 -15.28 18.71 12.72
C LYS A 483 -14.55 17.69 13.61
N PHE A 484 -13.24 17.56 13.43
CA PHE A 484 -12.38 16.61 14.13
C PHE A 484 -11.27 17.39 14.84
N GLY A 485 -11.61 17.94 16.00
CA GLY A 485 -10.68 18.73 16.80
C GLY A 485 -11.02 18.68 18.29
N ASN A 486 -10.26 19.43 19.06
CA ASN A 486 -10.43 19.52 20.52
C ASN A 486 -11.66 20.30 20.98
N GLY A 487 -12.42 20.88 20.04
CA GLY A 487 -13.62 21.68 20.30
C GLY A 487 -13.38 22.82 21.29
N GLU A 488 -14.45 23.28 21.94
CA GLU A 488 -14.40 24.38 22.90
C GLU A 488 -13.72 24.00 24.23
N LYS A 489 -13.77 22.72 24.61
CA LYS A 489 -13.10 22.20 25.82
C LYS A 489 -11.58 22.36 25.74
N GLY A 490 -11.02 22.34 24.52
CA GLY A 490 -9.58 22.40 24.30
C GLY A 490 -8.86 21.09 24.64
N TYR A 491 -9.58 19.97 24.75
CA TYR A 491 -9.03 18.62 24.89
C TYR A 491 -10.10 17.58 24.50
N THR A 492 -9.66 16.37 24.19
CA THR A 492 -10.54 15.20 24.03
C THR A 492 -10.71 14.49 25.36
N ALA A 493 -11.95 14.35 25.84
CA ALA A 493 -12.23 13.68 27.10
C ALA A 493 -12.30 12.15 26.96
N GLU A 494 -12.22 11.44 28.09
CA GLU A 494 -12.47 10.00 28.12
C GLU A 494 -13.85 9.64 27.54
N GLY A 495 -13.90 8.55 26.76
CA GLY A 495 -15.11 8.10 26.07
C GLY A 495 -15.53 8.99 24.89
N GLU A 496 -14.81 10.08 24.60
CA GLU A 496 -14.92 10.86 23.34
C GLU A 496 -13.79 10.49 22.35
N GLY A 497 -12.86 9.63 22.79
CA GLY A 497 -11.76 9.08 21.99
C GLY A 497 -10.51 8.87 22.84
N PHE A 498 -9.34 8.77 22.20
CA PHE A 498 -8.05 8.61 22.90
C PHE A 498 -7.56 9.96 23.44
N GLY A 499 -7.90 10.27 24.69
CA GLY A 499 -7.78 11.62 25.25
C GLY A 499 -6.40 12.30 25.12
N ILE A 500 -5.29 11.57 25.24
CA ILE A 500 -3.94 12.10 25.03
C ILE A 500 -3.64 12.21 23.53
N ALA A 501 -3.74 11.10 22.79
CA ALA A 501 -3.37 11.07 21.37
C ALA A 501 -4.18 12.06 20.53
N HIS A 502 -5.51 12.07 20.66
CA HIS A 502 -6.36 13.03 19.97
C HIS A 502 -6.04 14.46 20.34
N THR A 503 -5.85 14.76 21.64
CA THR A 503 -5.58 16.14 22.04
C THR A 503 -4.29 16.67 21.43
N LEU A 504 -3.23 15.88 21.44
CA LEU A 504 -1.93 16.26 20.89
C LEU A 504 -1.95 16.36 19.36
N GLU A 505 -2.53 15.39 18.66
CA GLU A 505 -2.59 15.41 17.19
C GLU A 505 -3.54 16.47 16.64
N TYR A 506 -4.67 16.73 17.29
CA TYR A 506 -5.56 17.83 16.91
C TYR A 506 -4.94 19.20 17.19
N ALA A 507 -4.16 19.36 18.27
CA ALA A 507 -3.40 20.58 18.50
C ALA A 507 -2.38 20.84 17.38
N TYR A 508 -1.69 19.79 16.91
CA TYR A 508 -0.80 19.90 15.76
C TYR A 508 -1.55 20.28 14.47
N ALA A 509 -2.70 19.67 14.20
CA ALA A 509 -3.52 20.01 13.03
C ALA A 509 -4.04 21.47 13.07
N ASP A 510 -4.46 21.95 14.24
CA ASP A 510 -4.85 23.35 14.45
C ASP A 510 -3.67 24.29 14.17
N TRP A 511 -2.46 23.94 14.63
CA TRP A 511 -1.27 24.72 14.29
C TRP A 511 -0.98 24.73 12.77
N CYS A 512 -1.21 23.63 12.06
CA CYS A 512 -1.07 23.57 10.60
C CYS A 512 -2.04 24.54 9.90
N VAL A 513 -3.30 24.58 10.32
CA VAL A 513 -4.27 25.58 9.82
C VAL A 513 -3.83 27.00 10.15
N ALA A 514 -3.30 27.24 11.36
CA ALA A 514 -2.78 28.55 11.73
C ALA A 514 -1.61 28.98 10.82
N ALA A 515 -0.66 28.08 10.53
CA ALA A 515 0.46 28.35 9.64
C ALA A 515 0.00 28.67 8.21
N LEU A 516 -0.99 27.93 7.71
CA LEU A 516 -1.59 28.18 6.40
C LEU A 516 -2.36 29.51 6.37
N ALA A 517 -3.16 29.79 7.39
CA ALA A 517 -3.93 31.04 7.53
C ALA A 517 -3.01 32.27 7.59
N LYS A 518 -1.90 32.18 8.33
CA LYS A 518 -0.87 33.21 8.37
C LYS A 518 -0.30 33.48 6.99
N SER A 519 0.04 32.42 6.25
CA SER A 519 0.63 32.51 4.91
C SER A 519 -0.37 33.02 3.84
N LEU A 520 -1.67 32.98 4.14
CA LEU A 520 -2.76 33.49 3.30
C LEU A 520 -3.29 34.87 3.78
N GLY A 521 -2.69 35.48 4.81
CA GLY A 521 -3.12 36.77 5.33
C GLY A 521 -4.46 36.73 6.11
N LYS A 522 -4.90 35.55 6.56
CA LYS A 522 -6.16 35.37 7.31
C LYS A 522 -5.94 35.52 8.81
N THR A 523 -5.77 36.77 9.25
CA THR A 523 -5.34 37.10 10.63
C THR A 523 -6.26 36.54 11.72
N ALA A 524 -7.59 36.63 11.57
CA ALA A 524 -8.53 36.13 12.59
C ALA A 524 -8.41 34.61 12.77
N ASP A 525 -8.36 33.87 11.67
CA ASP A 525 -8.18 32.42 11.67
C ASP A 525 -6.82 32.04 12.26
N TYR A 526 -5.74 32.74 11.87
CA TYR A 526 -4.42 32.52 12.47
C TYR A 526 -4.47 32.61 14.01
N GLN A 527 -5.07 33.67 14.57
CA GLN A 527 -5.14 33.84 16.02
C GLN A 527 -5.96 32.73 16.69
N LYS A 528 -7.10 32.35 16.09
CA LYS A 528 -7.97 31.28 16.58
C LYS A 528 -7.23 29.95 16.65
N TYR A 529 -6.67 29.51 15.52
CA TYR A 529 -6.07 28.18 15.42
C TYR A 529 -4.69 28.12 16.06
N TYR A 530 -3.94 29.23 16.12
CA TYR A 530 -2.70 29.28 16.89
C TYR A 530 -2.97 29.03 18.38
N LYS A 531 -4.01 29.66 18.95
CA LYS A 531 -4.45 29.40 20.32
C LYS A 531 -4.88 27.94 20.51
N ARG A 532 -5.66 27.38 19.59
CA ARG A 532 -6.07 25.97 19.65
C ARG A 532 -4.89 25.00 19.53
N GLY A 533 -3.85 25.36 18.79
CA GLY A 533 -2.61 24.60 18.70
C GLY A 533 -1.82 24.48 20.02
N GLN A 534 -2.21 25.25 21.04
CA GLN A 534 -1.69 25.20 22.41
C GLN A 534 -2.53 24.28 23.34
N ALA A 535 -3.50 23.53 22.81
CA ALA A 535 -4.40 22.67 23.57
C ALA A 535 -3.67 21.59 24.41
N TYR A 536 -2.44 21.23 24.07
CA TYR A 536 -1.62 20.30 24.84
C TYR A 536 -1.43 20.74 26.31
N HIS A 537 -1.49 22.04 26.61
CA HIS A 537 -1.45 22.55 27.98
C HIS A 537 -2.62 22.07 28.85
N ASN A 538 -3.79 21.81 28.27
CA ASN A 538 -5.02 21.51 29.00
C ASN A 538 -5.03 20.12 29.65
N ILE A 539 -4.24 19.20 29.08
CA ILE A 539 -4.07 17.83 29.56
C ILE A 539 -2.74 17.59 30.28
N TRP A 540 -2.02 18.66 30.61
CA TRP A 540 -0.80 18.56 31.42
C TRP A 540 -1.10 18.49 32.91
N ASP A 541 -0.81 17.36 33.53
CA ASP A 541 -0.90 17.18 34.97
C ASP A 541 0.45 17.56 35.62
N LYS A 542 0.46 18.66 36.36
CA LYS A 542 1.66 19.15 37.07
C LYS A 542 2.10 18.20 38.19
N GLU A 543 1.18 17.47 38.81
CA GLU A 543 1.50 16.52 39.89
C GLU A 543 2.28 15.33 39.33
N LYS A 544 1.84 14.80 38.19
CA LYS A 544 2.52 13.67 37.52
C LYS A 544 3.67 14.12 36.63
N GLY A 545 3.72 15.39 36.26
CA GLY A 545 4.71 15.94 35.34
C GLY A 545 4.60 15.31 33.95
N TRP A 546 3.38 14.96 33.52
CA TRP A 546 3.12 14.34 32.24
C TRP A 546 1.70 14.64 31.73
N PHE A 547 1.41 14.27 30.49
CA PHE A 547 0.06 14.30 29.95
C PHE A 547 -0.82 13.23 30.59
N ARG A 548 -2.04 13.61 30.96
CA ARG A 548 -3.02 12.76 31.63
C ARG A 548 -4.40 12.94 31.00
N VAL A 549 -5.18 11.86 30.97
CA VAL A 549 -6.54 11.90 30.42
C VAL A 549 -7.45 12.75 31.32
N ARG A 550 -8.27 13.59 30.68
CA ARG A 550 -9.34 14.34 31.32
C ARG A 550 -10.66 13.59 31.17
N GLU A 551 -11.43 13.56 32.25
CA GLU A 551 -12.81 13.09 32.23
C GLU A 551 -13.74 14.13 31.58
N LYS A 552 -14.98 13.74 31.29
CA LYS A 552 -15.98 14.64 30.68
C LYS A 552 -16.32 15.86 31.53
N ASP A 553 -16.21 15.73 32.85
CA ASP A 553 -16.42 16.82 33.82
C ASP A 553 -15.16 17.69 34.04
N GLY A 554 -14.06 17.38 33.35
CA GLY A 554 -12.79 18.08 33.46
C GLY A 554 -11.90 17.62 34.61
N SER A 555 -12.32 16.65 35.43
CA SER A 555 -11.43 16.00 36.40
C SER A 555 -10.37 15.15 35.69
N TRP A 556 -9.36 14.70 36.43
CA TRP A 556 -8.32 13.81 35.89
C TRP A 556 -8.73 12.35 36.06
N MET A 557 -8.66 11.57 34.99
CA MET A 557 -8.78 10.11 35.06
C MET A 557 -7.73 9.54 36.01
N ALA A 558 -8.03 8.50 36.78
CA ALA A 558 -7.06 7.83 37.66
C ALA A 558 -5.72 7.55 36.94
N TRP A 559 -4.61 7.88 37.59
CA TRP A 559 -3.28 7.61 37.05
C TRP A 559 -2.96 6.12 37.20
N PRO A 560 -2.54 5.41 36.14
CA PRO A 560 -2.32 3.98 36.21
C PRO A 560 -1.06 3.64 37.04
N ASP A 561 -1.04 2.46 37.67
CA ASP A 561 0.09 2.00 38.48
C ASP A 561 1.38 1.87 37.65
N SER A 562 1.27 1.42 36.39
CA SER A 562 2.38 1.38 35.43
C SER A 562 2.75 2.75 34.85
N GLY A 563 2.07 3.81 35.30
CA GLY A 563 2.28 5.19 34.91
C GLY A 563 2.32 5.38 33.39
N ARG A 564 3.40 6.00 32.91
CA ARG A 564 3.56 6.35 31.48
C ARG A 564 3.68 5.15 30.55
N LEU A 565 3.87 3.93 31.08
CA LEU A 565 4.01 2.70 30.30
C LEU A 565 2.68 1.96 30.13
N LYS A 566 1.57 2.47 30.69
CA LYS A 566 0.25 1.85 30.48
C LYS A 566 -0.18 2.00 29.02
N GLN A 567 -0.07 0.91 28.25
CA GLN A 567 -0.64 0.82 26.90
C GLN A 567 -2.12 1.19 26.92
N TRP A 568 -2.56 1.89 25.87
CA TRP A 568 -3.96 2.32 25.67
C TRP A 568 -4.52 3.31 26.70
N TYR A 569 -3.71 3.85 27.61
CA TYR A 569 -4.15 4.93 28.51
C TYR A 569 -4.23 6.26 27.75
N GLY A 570 -5.41 6.56 27.19
CA GLY A 570 -5.66 7.77 26.39
C GLY A 570 -4.85 7.84 25.09
N CYS A 571 -4.22 6.74 24.67
CA CYS A 571 -3.33 6.67 23.52
C CYS A 571 -3.81 5.58 22.55
N MET A 572 -3.58 5.77 21.25
CA MET A 572 -3.86 4.76 20.22
C MET A 572 -2.59 3.98 19.94
N GLU A 573 -2.65 2.65 20.06
CA GLU A 573 -1.55 1.72 19.72
C GLU A 573 -0.21 2.01 20.42
N THR A 574 -0.27 2.75 21.52
CA THR A 574 0.88 3.26 22.26
C THR A 574 0.53 3.50 23.73
N ASN A 575 1.51 3.97 24.49
CA ASN A 575 1.37 4.44 25.87
C ASN A 575 1.69 5.95 26.00
N PRO A 576 1.41 6.57 27.17
CA PRO A 576 1.71 7.99 27.38
C PRO A 576 3.16 8.39 27.18
N LEU A 577 4.14 7.52 27.49
CA LEU A 577 5.55 7.81 27.25
C LEU A 577 5.81 8.01 25.75
N GLN A 578 5.27 7.14 24.91
CA GLN A 578 5.46 7.18 23.46
C GLN A 578 4.74 8.36 22.82
N GLN A 579 3.45 8.52 23.11
CA GLN A 579 2.61 9.57 22.52
C GLN A 579 2.97 10.97 23.04
N GLY A 580 3.44 11.07 24.30
CA GLY A 580 3.68 12.35 24.97
C GLY A 580 4.79 13.21 24.38
N TRP A 581 5.56 12.70 23.41
CA TRP A 581 6.54 13.49 22.68
C TRP A 581 5.94 14.22 21.45
N PHE A 582 4.67 14.01 21.14
CA PHE A 582 4.01 14.57 19.96
C PHE A 582 3.53 16.02 20.19
N VAL A 583 4.46 16.95 20.37
CA VAL A 583 4.21 18.41 20.34
C VAL A 583 5.18 19.07 19.35
N PRO A 584 5.22 18.63 18.08
CA PRO A 584 6.21 19.11 17.11
C PRO A 584 6.09 20.62 16.81
N GLN A 585 4.88 21.18 16.97
CA GLN A 585 4.61 22.59 16.75
C GLN A 585 5.22 23.53 17.81
N ASP A 586 5.52 23.03 19.01
CA ASP A 586 6.04 23.83 20.12
C ASP A 586 6.92 22.99 21.07
N VAL A 587 8.04 22.51 20.53
CA VAL A 587 9.03 21.74 21.32
C VAL A 587 9.55 22.55 22.52
N ALA A 588 9.72 23.87 22.37
CA ALA A 588 10.24 24.72 23.44
C ALA A 588 9.24 24.83 24.61
N GLY A 589 7.95 25.02 24.32
CA GLY A 589 6.89 25.03 25.32
C GLY A 589 6.77 23.70 26.05
N MET A 590 6.76 22.59 25.32
CA MET A 590 6.75 21.23 25.90
C MET A 590 7.94 21.00 26.84
N VAL A 591 9.16 21.31 26.40
CA VAL A 591 10.38 21.11 27.20
C VAL A 591 10.37 21.96 28.47
N LYS A 592 9.88 23.20 28.40
CA LYS A 592 9.72 24.06 29.57
C LYS A 592 8.79 23.43 30.62
N MET A 593 7.68 22.84 30.20
CA MET A 593 6.74 22.16 31.10
C MET A 593 7.32 20.91 31.73
N MET A 594 8.13 20.17 30.98
CA MET A 594 8.82 18.95 31.45
C MET A 594 9.99 19.24 32.40
N GLY A 595 10.33 20.50 32.66
CA GLY A 595 11.39 20.90 33.60
C GLY A 595 12.73 21.25 32.93
N GLY A 596 12.72 21.58 31.64
CA GLY A 596 13.87 22.07 30.90
C GLY A 596 14.73 20.97 30.25
N ASN A 597 15.71 21.40 29.46
CA ASN A 597 16.47 20.53 28.57
C ASN A 597 17.14 19.36 29.29
N GLN A 598 17.77 19.59 30.45
CA GLN A 598 18.50 18.53 31.18
C GLN A 598 17.59 17.38 31.60
N LYS A 599 16.38 17.68 32.09
CA LYS A 599 15.41 16.66 32.49
C LYS A 599 14.87 15.88 31.30
N VAL A 600 14.57 16.58 30.20
CA VAL A 600 14.12 15.93 28.95
C VAL A 600 15.21 15.05 28.34
N ILE A 601 16.47 15.52 28.31
CA ILE A 601 17.61 14.72 27.82
C ILE A 601 17.75 13.43 28.64
N ALA A 602 17.66 13.51 29.96
CA ALA A 602 17.73 12.35 30.84
C ALA A 602 16.60 11.36 30.59
N ASP A 603 15.38 11.85 30.38
CA ASP A 603 14.18 11.03 30.16
C ASP A 603 14.17 10.35 28.78
N LEU A 604 14.58 11.08 27.73
CA LEU A 604 14.78 10.51 26.40
C LEU A 604 15.88 9.44 26.41
N ASN A 605 17.03 9.72 27.05
CA ASN A 605 18.09 8.72 27.17
C ASN A 605 17.64 7.50 27.99
N TRP A 606 16.82 7.68 29.03
CA TRP A 606 16.21 6.57 29.76
C TRP A 606 15.32 5.71 28.86
N MET A 607 14.42 6.33 28.07
CA MET A 607 13.57 5.63 27.10
C MET A 607 14.40 4.83 26.09
N PHE A 608 15.39 5.44 25.46
CA PHE A 608 16.24 4.76 24.48
C PHE A 608 17.12 3.66 25.09
N ASN A 609 17.67 3.88 26.29
CA ASN A 609 18.46 2.85 26.98
C ASN A 609 17.62 1.64 27.41
N LYS A 610 16.31 1.81 27.61
CA LYS A 610 15.38 0.71 27.90
C LYS A 610 14.83 0.02 26.65
N THR A 611 15.11 0.54 25.47
CA THR A 611 14.58 0.01 24.21
C THR A 611 15.27 -1.32 23.82
N PRO A 612 14.50 -2.41 23.62
CA PRO A 612 15.04 -3.73 23.27
C PRO A 612 15.89 -3.74 22.00
N GLU A 613 16.91 -4.62 21.94
CA GLU A 613 17.89 -4.64 20.86
C GLU A 613 17.25 -4.76 19.47
N ASN A 614 16.24 -5.60 19.32
CA ASN A 614 15.52 -5.86 18.07
C ASN A 614 14.63 -4.70 17.57
N MET A 615 14.43 -3.63 18.36
CA MET A 615 13.57 -2.47 18.02
C MET A 615 12.11 -2.81 17.65
N MET A 616 11.66 -4.04 17.92
CA MET A 616 10.30 -4.50 17.68
C MET A 616 9.31 -3.90 18.69
N TRP A 617 8.04 -4.25 18.58
CA TRP A 617 6.96 -3.75 19.45
C TRP A 617 7.33 -3.80 20.94
N ASN A 618 7.35 -2.64 21.61
CA ASN A 618 7.75 -2.50 23.01
C ASN A 618 7.15 -1.25 23.68
N ASP A 619 7.35 -1.10 24.99
CA ASP A 619 6.79 0.01 25.79
C ASP A 619 7.63 1.31 25.78
N PHE A 620 8.81 1.30 25.18
CA PHE A 620 9.75 2.44 25.12
C PHE A 620 9.80 3.00 23.70
N TYR A 621 10.98 3.08 23.06
CA TYR A 621 11.05 3.47 21.65
C TYR A 621 10.63 2.31 20.75
N ASN A 622 9.35 2.30 20.36
CA ASN A 622 8.77 1.31 19.46
C ASN A 622 8.92 1.76 18.00
N HIS A 623 10.02 1.37 17.34
CA HIS A 623 10.26 1.81 15.96
C HIS A 623 9.23 1.26 14.96
N ALA A 624 8.61 0.12 15.29
CA ALA A 624 7.57 -0.50 14.48
C ALA A 624 6.24 0.28 14.46
N ASN A 625 6.11 1.38 15.22
CA ASN A 625 4.91 2.24 15.21
C ASN A 625 5.31 3.73 15.13
N GLU A 626 4.51 4.50 14.42
CA GLU A 626 4.77 5.86 13.94
C GLU A 626 4.87 6.97 15.01
N PRO A 627 4.15 6.94 16.15
CA PRO A 627 4.12 8.05 17.10
C PRO A 627 5.47 8.45 17.71
N VAL A 628 6.48 7.58 17.62
CA VAL A 628 7.83 7.84 18.15
C VAL A 628 8.86 8.20 17.08
N HIS A 629 8.54 8.16 15.79
CA HIS A 629 9.54 8.31 14.71
C HIS A 629 10.32 9.64 14.77
N GLN A 630 9.69 10.72 15.26
CA GLN A 630 10.30 12.04 15.44
C GLN A 630 11.17 12.18 16.69
N VAL A 631 11.00 11.29 17.69
CA VAL A 631 11.63 11.39 19.02
C VAL A 631 13.16 11.52 18.99
N PRO A 632 13.94 10.74 18.21
CA PRO A 632 15.40 10.85 18.23
C PRO A 632 15.91 12.22 17.74
N PHE A 633 15.10 12.97 16.99
CA PHE A 633 15.45 14.29 16.50
C PHE A 633 15.17 15.41 17.51
N LEU A 634 14.48 15.12 18.62
CA LEU A 634 14.26 16.09 19.71
C LEU A 634 15.57 16.52 20.38
N PHE A 635 16.57 15.63 20.47
CA PHE A 635 17.88 15.97 21.05
C PHE A 635 18.56 17.16 20.36
N ASN A 636 18.44 17.28 19.03
CA ASN A 636 18.90 18.47 18.30
C ASN A 636 18.23 19.76 18.76
N ARG A 637 16.93 19.70 19.12
CA ARG A 637 16.14 20.86 19.54
C ARG A 637 16.40 21.30 20.99
N ILE A 638 17.07 20.45 21.78
CA ILE A 638 17.33 20.67 23.21
C ILE A 638 18.83 20.74 23.56
N GLY A 639 19.69 20.88 22.56
CA GLY A 639 21.13 21.11 22.76
C GLY A 639 21.98 19.86 23.00
N ALA A 640 21.51 18.68 22.60
CA ALA A 640 22.25 17.41 22.69
C ALA A 640 22.39 16.68 21.34
N PRO A 641 22.85 17.34 20.26
CA PRO A 641 22.83 16.77 18.91
C PRO A 641 23.61 15.45 18.75
N TRP A 642 24.60 15.19 19.61
CA TRP A 642 25.33 13.92 19.65
C TRP A 642 24.42 12.73 19.99
N ASP A 643 23.37 12.93 20.79
CA ASP A 643 22.41 11.87 21.11
C ASP A 643 21.46 11.60 19.93
N THR A 644 21.10 12.62 19.13
CA THR A 644 20.44 12.37 17.84
C THR A 644 21.32 11.48 16.96
N GLN A 645 22.61 11.81 16.82
CA GLN A 645 23.54 11.02 16.00
C GLN A 645 23.69 9.59 16.51
N LYS A 646 23.83 9.40 17.83
CA LYS A 646 23.92 8.09 18.47
C LYS A 646 22.68 7.25 18.20
N TRP A 647 21.49 7.78 18.50
CA TRP A 647 20.26 6.99 18.47
C TRP A 647 19.75 6.76 17.05
N THR A 648 19.84 7.73 16.15
CA THR A 648 19.48 7.51 14.73
C THR A 648 20.35 6.44 14.09
N ARG A 649 21.67 6.46 14.29
CA ARG A 649 22.55 5.38 13.78
C ARG A 649 22.28 4.03 14.44
N ALA A 650 21.93 4.02 15.73
CA ALA A 650 21.55 2.79 16.41
C ALA A 650 20.25 2.21 15.84
N ILE A 651 19.25 3.04 15.56
CA ILE A 651 17.99 2.64 14.92
C ILE A 651 18.26 2.07 13.54
N THR A 652 18.97 2.81 12.67
CA THR A 652 19.28 2.33 11.30
C THR A 652 20.02 1.00 11.31
N ARG A 653 20.91 0.75 12.28
CA ARG A 653 21.67 -0.51 12.38
C ARG A 653 20.84 -1.68 12.95
N ARG A 654 19.88 -1.40 13.83
CA ARG A 654 19.16 -2.41 14.62
C ARG A 654 17.79 -2.76 14.05
N ALA A 655 17.16 -1.82 13.35
CA ALA A 655 15.78 -1.95 12.88
C ALA A 655 15.63 -2.24 11.38
N TYR A 656 16.69 -2.08 10.59
CA TYR A 656 16.67 -2.19 9.12
C TYR A 656 17.76 -3.10 8.58
#